data_AF-A0A3M1ESQ8-F1
#
_entry.id   AF-A0A3M1ESQ8-F1
#
_cell.length_a   1.000
_cell.length_b   1.000
_cell.length_c   1.000
_cell.angle_alpha   90.00
_cell.angle_beta   90.00
_cell.angle_gamma   90.00
#
_symmetry.space_group_name_H-M   'P 1'
#
loop_
_entity.id
_entity.type
_entity.pdbx_description
1 polymer ?
#
loop_
_entity_poly.entity_id
_entity_poly.type
_entity_poly.pdbx_seq_one_letter_code
_entity_poly.pdbx_strand_id
1 'polypeptide(L)'
;MAEGEEAFRRLWESWQSEFFDEGVSLERRRQAFTLLLRLAEGGFLLPEQKERMTQCIEALGEIFGEVFTRHDPASLGTLLREASSVTVSRIEPSGNRETEFPFPPGERRLGKRSVQPPAEGGSVFEASTFRLHSAGAPIPRLGEERYTIQAIIGQGGMGEIVKAFDHDMGRFVAIKRPFRGEEGKIDENVRIALLWEARLTGQLEHPNIVPVHEVVSNDREIYYTMRFVEGRSLQEIIEEIKRGADATRHFTPFRLVQIIAQVCQAIHFAHESGVIHRDLKPANIMVGKYGEVLVMDWGLARLIGSRRRTLSRLGACVERFRESRSIRETVEGTIKGTPAYLSPEQAFGEIERLDRRTDVFLLGATLYETLTGCPPYEGRTFTELLAAARMGRIVPPSERAPERKIHPILEEIVLKATAADPEARYQSAQEMFEEIQAFLDGSREKRFRRMQAAKLCEEAERLKVTCRRISEELQHAGEEIDAQNDAVRPWEPIEKKRSLWAAEDRARKLEEALARTLSDLEAKYQAALGFDPSFPAAREGLADLHWEQFRHAEAARDPMDAVYHRGRVEQFHDGKYARLLAGDGSLAVATHPPGARVFLHPYRECDRILVPGEACDLGTTPLPPRSLPRGSYLLSVKGQGFRDVAYPISIRRNDVWKLEVRLYREADIGEGFVYIPGGSFLAGGDGNAYESLPPLNLDLPSFFIAEFPVTFEEYLEFLDDLEGRSPEEAVLRIPRNRSTGPLCRKDARGRWVPIYEILFEGDIRRRYPPGEGHEWRLPVIGVSWYDAMAYIAWRSEKEGVSYRLPTEEEWEKAARGTDGRFFPWGDHFDATFCKMLHSRPERAQPEPAGVFEKDRSPYGVRDMAGGVRDWTSSVYERRRRATRTFQPGESVEEQVSCVFRGGSWNSSIRSTRCANRDALSPAARSTTVGFRLVKDPG
;
A
#
# COMPACT_ATOMS: atom_id res chain seq x y z
N MET A 1 -18.99 -11.61 5.63
CA MET A 1 -18.68 -12.99 6.08
C MET A 1 -19.55 -13.98 5.30
N ALA A 2 -20.77 -14.32 5.76
CA ALA A 2 -21.62 -15.33 5.11
C ALA A 2 -21.88 -15.11 3.59
N GLU A 3 -22.09 -13.87 3.14
CA GLU A 3 -22.26 -13.56 1.70
C GLU A 3 -21.00 -13.83 0.87
N GLY A 4 -19.81 -13.70 1.47
CA GLY A 4 -18.54 -14.02 0.82
C GLY A 4 -18.29 -15.52 0.70
N GLU A 5 -18.87 -16.31 1.60
CA GLU A 5 -18.73 -17.78 1.63
C GLU A 5 -19.59 -18.44 0.54
N GLU A 6 -20.81 -17.94 0.32
CA GLU A 6 -21.66 -18.30 -0.83
C GLU A 6 -21.02 -17.89 -2.16
N ALA A 7 -20.46 -16.67 -2.24
CA ALA A 7 -19.78 -16.19 -3.43
C ALA A 7 -18.53 -17.01 -3.76
N PHE A 8 -17.72 -17.36 -2.75
CA PHE A 8 -16.55 -18.21 -2.91
C PHE A 8 -16.91 -19.61 -3.38
N ARG A 9 -17.94 -20.24 -2.79
CA ARG A 9 -18.41 -21.57 -3.24
C ARG A 9 -18.82 -21.56 -4.71
N ARG A 10 -19.59 -20.55 -5.16
CA ARG A 10 -20.01 -20.44 -6.58
C ARG A 10 -18.83 -20.21 -7.53
N LEU A 11 -17.87 -19.39 -7.14
CA LEU A 11 -16.64 -19.18 -7.90
C LEU A 11 -15.80 -20.46 -7.98
N TRP A 12 -15.70 -21.21 -6.89
CA TRP A 12 -14.98 -22.48 -6.82
C TRP A 12 -15.64 -23.58 -7.68
N GLU A 13 -16.96 -23.73 -7.60
CA GLU A 13 -17.74 -24.68 -8.41
C GLU A 13 -17.64 -24.33 -9.92
N SER A 14 -17.74 -23.04 -10.27
CA SER A 14 -17.54 -22.56 -11.64
C SER A 14 -16.12 -22.82 -12.14
N TRP A 15 -15.11 -22.57 -11.30
CA TRP A 15 -13.70 -22.80 -11.64
C TRP A 15 -13.41 -24.29 -11.86
N GLN A 16 -13.94 -25.18 -11.02
CA GLN A 16 -13.77 -26.64 -11.21
C GLN A 16 -14.40 -27.09 -12.54
N SER A 17 -15.56 -26.56 -12.92
CA SER A 17 -16.19 -26.88 -14.19
C SER A 17 -15.38 -26.40 -15.41
N GLU A 18 -14.80 -25.19 -15.36
CA GLU A 18 -14.01 -24.64 -16.48
C GLU A 18 -12.60 -25.22 -16.57
N PHE A 19 -11.99 -25.63 -15.45
CA PHE A 19 -10.61 -26.07 -15.43
C PHE A 19 -10.43 -27.48 -16.03
N PHE A 20 -11.37 -28.39 -15.73
CA PHE A 20 -11.32 -29.78 -16.19
C PHE A 20 -12.02 -30.04 -17.54
N ASP A 21 -12.64 -29.02 -18.15
CA ASP A 21 -13.19 -29.12 -19.51
C ASP A 21 -12.07 -29.04 -20.57
N GLU A 22 -11.89 -30.13 -21.32
CA GLU A 22 -10.89 -30.28 -22.39
C GLU A 22 -10.99 -29.21 -23.51
N GLY A 23 -12.15 -28.55 -23.67
CA GLY A 23 -12.37 -27.49 -24.66
C GLY A 23 -11.81 -26.11 -24.27
N VAL A 24 -11.37 -25.90 -23.03
CA VAL A 24 -10.94 -24.59 -22.52
C VAL A 24 -9.45 -24.32 -22.80
N SER A 25 -9.14 -23.14 -23.34
CA SER A 25 -7.77 -22.77 -23.72
C SER A 25 -6.82 -22.64 -22.52
N LEU A 26 -5.55 -22.96 -22.75
CA LEU A 26 -4.48 -22.94 -21.74
C LEU A 26 -4.36 -21.56 -21.05
N GLU A 27 -4.60 -20.49 -21.80
CA GLU A 27 -4.54 -19.11 -21.29
C GLU A 27 -5.71 -18.77 -20.37
N ARG A 28 -6.93 -19.27 -20.65
CA ARG A 28 -8.06 -19.17 -19.70
C ARG A 28 -7.79 -19.95 -18.42
N ARG A 29 -7.29 -21.19 -18.53
CA ARG A 29 -6.90 -21.98 -17.35
C ARG A 29 -5.83 -21.29 -16.50
N ARG A 30 -4.86 -20.62 -17.14
CA ARG A 30 -3.84 -19.79 -16.47
C ARG A 30 -4.46 -18.58 -15.75
N GLN A 31 -5.32 -17.81 -16.41
CA GLN A 31 -6.01 -16.67 -15.79
C GLN A 31 -6.87 -17.08 -14.60
N ALA A 32 -7.62 -18.18 -14.74
CA ALA A 32 -8.44 -18.77 -13.69
C ALA A 32 -7.60 -19.22 -12.47
N PHE A 33 -6.44 -19.83 -12.71
CA PHE A 33 -5.50 -20.22 -11.65
C PHE A 33 -4.88 -19.00 -10.93
N THR A 34 -4.48 -17.96 -11.66
CA THR A 34 -3.96 -16.70 -11.07
C THR A 34 -5.00 -15.97 -10.23
N LEU A 35 -6.28 -15.97 -10.65
CA LEU A 35 -7.39 -15.44 -9.86
C LEU A 35 -7.54 -16.17 -8.52
N LEU A 36 -7.40 -17.50 -8.53
CA LEU A 36 -7.56 -18.33 -7.35
C LEU A 36 -6.41 -18.13 -6.34
N LEU A 37 -5.16 -18.02 -6.82
CA LEU A 37 -4.01 -17.64 -5.99
C LEU A 37 -4.18 -16.26 -5.33
N ARG A 38 -4.66 -15.26 -6.08
CA ARG A 38 -4.91 -13.91 -5.51
C ARG A 38 -6.04 -13.87 -4.48
N LEU A 39 -7.05 -14.74 -4.62
CA LEU A 39 -8.09 -14.92 -3.61
C LEU A 39 -7.56 -15.60 -2.34
N ALA A 40 -6.59 -16.52 -2.47
CA ALA A 40 -5.91 -17.16 -1.35
C ALA A 40 -5.13 -16.15 -0.48
N GLU A 41 -4.41 -15.22 -1.12
CA GLU A 41 -3.62 -14.17 -0.45
C GLU A 41 -4.49 -13.17 0.34
N GLY A 42 -5.77 -13.01 -0.02
CA GLY A 42 -6.70 -12.07 0.62
C GLY A 42 -7.09 -12.42 2.07
N GLY A 43 -6.70 -13.60 2.60
CA GLY A 43 -6.90 -13.96 4.00
C GLY A 43 -8.32 -14.42 4.38
N PHE A 44 -9.22 -14.58 3.41
CA PHE A 44 -10.65 -14.91 3.64
C PHE A 44 -10.96 -16.41 3.82
N LEU A 45 -9.96 -17.29 3.81
CA LEU A 45 -10.15 -18.75 3.80
C LEU A 45 -10.03 -19.40 5.18
N LEU A 46 -10.97 -20.29 5.49
CA LEU A 46 -10.94 -21.19 6.65
C LEU A 46 -9.80 -22.23 6.50
N PRO A 47 -9.27 -22.79 7.60
CA PRO A 47 -8.15 -23.75 7.56
C PRO A 47 -8.40 -24.94 6.62
N GLU A 48 -9.59 -25.53 6.68
CA GLU A 48 -10.01 -26.68 5.85
C GLU A 48 -10.07 -26.35 4.34
N GLN A 49 -10.37 -25.09 4.00
CA GLN A 49 -10.36 -24.61 2.61
C GLN A 49 -8.94 -24.41 2.09
N LYS A 50 -8.01 -23.94 2.96
CA LYS A 50 -6.59 -23.84 2.63
C LYS A 50 -5.98 -25.21 2.36
N GLU A 51 -6.27 -26.20 3.20
CA GLU A 51 -5.76 -27.56 3.04
C GLU A 51 -6.21 -28.21 1.71
N ARG A 52 -7.50 -28.11 1.36
CA ARG A 52 -8.01 -28.56 0.06
C ARG A 52 -7.38 -27.82 -1.12
N MET A 53 -7.14 -26.52 -0.99
CA MET A 53 -6.53 -25.72 -2.04
C MET A 53 -5.04 -26.08 -2.24
N THR A 54 -4.30 -26.36 -1.17
CA THR A 54 -2.94 -26.90 -1.25
C THR A 54 -2.92 -28.24 -2.00
N GLN A 55 -3.82 -29.18 -1.67
CA GLN A 55 -3.94 -30.47 -2.38
C GLN A 55 -4.26 -30.27 -3.88
N CYS A 56 -5.10 -29.30 -4.23
CA CYS A 56 -5.33 -28.94 -5.64
C CYS A 56 -4.08 -28.34 -6.30
N ILE A 57 -3.35 -27.44 -5.64
CA ILE A 57 -2.11 -26.84 -6.18
C ILE A 57 -1.03 -27.92 -6.41
N GLU A 58 -0.90 -28.89 -5.51
CA GLU A 58 0.03 -30.03 -5.67
C GLU A 58 -0.35 -30.91 -6.86
N ALA A 59 -1.62 -31.32 -6.98
CA ALA A 59 -2.12 -32.11 -8.12
C ALA A 59 -1.98 -31.37 -9.47
N LEU A 60 -2.15 -30.05 -9.48
CA LEU A 60 -1.91 -29.22 -10.66
C LEU A 60 -0.43 -29.08 -11.00
N GLY A 61 0.46 -29.05 -10.00
CA GLY A 61 1.90 -29.04 -10.19
C GLY A 61 2.40 -30.26 -10.96
N GLU A 62 1.87 -31.45 -10.66
CA GLU A 62 2.19 -32.68 -11.40
C GLU A 62 1.71 -32.61 -12.86
N ILE A 63 0.44 -32.23 -13.09
CA ILE A 63 -0.16 -32.13 -14.43
C ILE A 63 0.57 -31.09 -15.31
N PHE A 64 0.90 -29.91 -14.76
CA PHE A 64 1.61 -28.88 -15.53
C PHE A 64 3.10 -29.17 -15.74
N GLY A 65 3.73 -29.97 -14.87
CA GLY A 65 5.12 -30.41 -15.03
C GLY A 65 5.36 -31.23 -16.31
N GLU A 66 4.43 -32.13 -16.66
CA GLU A 66 4.51 -32.93 -17.89
C GLU A 66 4.21 -32.11 -19.16
N VAL A 67 3.37 -31.07 -19.07
CA VAL A 67 2.94 -30.27 -20.23
C VAL A 67 3.93 -29.15 -20.57
N PHE A 68 4.45 -28.41 -19.59
CA PHE A 68 5.26 -27.21 -19.84
C PHE A 68 6.73 -27.46 -20.15
N THR A 69 7.27 -28.63 -19.78
CA THR A 69 8.66 -29.04 -20.11
C THR A 69 8.94 -29.11 -21.61
N ARG A 70 7.91 -29.06 -22.48
CA ARG A 70 8.04 -29.02 -23.95
C ARG A 70 8.04 -27.63 -24.58
N HIS A 71 7.60 -26.57 -23.90
CA HIS A 71 7.30 -25.29 -24.57
C HIS A 71 7.87 -23.99 -23.95
N ASP A 72 8.01 -23.87 -22.62
CA ASP A 72 8.76 -22.75 -22.01
C ASP A 72 9.22 -23.07 -20.57
N PRO A 73 10.52 -23.33 -20.34
CA PRO A 73 11.07 -23.57 -19.00
C PRO A 73 11.11 -22.33 -18.10
N ALA A 74 11.18 -21.11 -18.66
CA ALA A 74 11.43 -19.90 -17.88
C ALA A 74 10.20 -19.46 -17.08
N SER A 75 9.02 -19.47 -17.71
CA SER A 75 7.75 -19.13 -17.05
C SER A 75 7.39 -20.10 -15.91
N LEU A 76 7.71 -21.39 -16.06
CA LEU A 76 7.43 -22.41 -15.05
C LEU A 76 8.24 -22.18 -13.77
N GLY A 77 9.50 -21.75 -13.90
CA GLY A 77 10.37 -21.45 -12.76
C GLY A 77 9.88 -20.26 -11.91
N THR A 78 9.04 -19.38 -12.43
CA THR A 78 8.41 -18.29 -11.65
C THR A 78 7.15 -18.78 -10.96
N LEU A 79 6.24 -19.44 -11.70
CA LEU A 79 5.01 -20.03 -11.15
C LEU A 79 5.27 -21.07 -10.05
N LEU A 80 6.29 -21.93 -10.20
CA LEU A 80 6.66 -22.89 -9.15
C LEU A 80 7.27 -22.23 -7.92
N ARG A 81 7.93 -21.07 -8.05
CA ARG A 81 8.43 -20.29 -6.90
C ARG A 81 7.30 -19.59 -6.16
N GLU A 82 6.32 -19.06 -6.87
CA GLU A 82 5.09 -18.48 -6.28
C GLU A 82 4.26 -19.57 -5.58
N ALA A 83 4.02 -20.72 -6.22
CA ALA A 83 3.35 -21.86 -5.57
C ALA A 83 4.11 -22.36 -4.33
N SER A 84 5.44 -22.48 -4.41
CA SER A 84 6.27 -22.88 -3.25
C SER A 84 6.20 -21.88 -2.10
N SER A 85 6.06 -20.58 -2.37
CA SER A 85 5.93 -19.57 -1.30
C SER A 85 4.61 -19.67 -0.52
N VAL A 86 3.55 -20.19 -1.13
CA VAL A 86 2.27 -20.50 -0.47
C VAL A 86 2.38 -21.79 0.36
N THR A 87 3.04 -22.83 -0.16
CA THR A 87 3.11 -24.17 0.45
C THR A 87 4.07 -24.28 1.66
N VAL A 88 5.02 -23.35 1.83
CA VAL A 88 6.05 -23.42 2.90
C VAL A 88 5.53 -23.08 4.32
N SER A 89 4.24 -22.75 4.48
CA SER A 89 3.58 -22.66 5.79
C SER A 89 3.24 -24.04 6.39
N ARG A 90 4.26 -24.85 6.69
CA ARG A 90 4.10 -26.15 7.35
C ARG A 90 3.38 -26.02 8.69
N ILE A 91 2.18 -26.57 8.76
CA ILE A 91 1.41 -26.81 9.99
C ILE A 91 2.02 -28.01 10.70
N GLU A 92 2.46 -27.84 11.95
CA GLU A 92 2.65 -28.99 12.85
C GLU A 92 1.30 -29.40 13.48
N PRO A 93 1.00 -30.70 13.63
CA PRO A 93 -0.35 -31.16 13.91
C PRO A 93 -0.75 -31.02 15.38
N SER A 94 -1.66 -30.10 15.69
CA SER A 94 -2.45 -30.16 16.93
C SER A 94 -3.60 -31.15 16.76
N GLY A 95 -3.42 -32.37 17.25
CA GLY A 95 -4.38 -33.47 17.10
C GLY A 95 -5.72 -33.23 17.82
N ASN A 96 -6.80 -33.50 17.09
CA ASN A 96 -8.18 -33.81 17.49
C ASN A 96 -8.57 -33.70 18.99
N ARG A 97 -9.70 -33.01 19.23
CA ARG A 97 -10.99 -33.70 19.46
C ARG A 97 -12.21 -32.77 19.37
N GLU A 98 -13.00 -33.01 18.31
CA GLU A 98 -14.45 -33.26 18.35
C GLU A 98 -15.33 -32.40 19.29
N THR A 99 -15.96 -31.39 18.66
CA THR A 99 -17.42 -31.21 18.49
C THR A 99 -18.43 -31.32 19.66
N GLU A 100 -19.40 -30.39 19.57
CA GLU A 100 -20.81 -30.44 20.02
C GLU A 100 -21.22 -29.99 21.44
N PHE A 101 -22.01 -28.91 21.45
CA PHE A 101 -23.02 -28.55 22.47
C PHE A 101 -24.31 -29.33 22.18
N PRO A 102 -25.08 -29.79 23.20
CA PRO A 102 -26.11 -28.90 23.79
C PRO A 102 -26.46 -29.14 25.29
N PHE A 103 -27.20 -28.17 25.87
CA PHE A 103 -27.98 -28.28 27.12
C PHE A 103 -29.42 -28.79 26.82
N PRO A 104 -30.32 -29.07 27.81
CA PRO A 104 -30.21 -29.22 29.29
C PRO A 104 -30.66 -30.69 29.66
N PRO A 105 -31.47 -31.03 30.71
CA PRO A 105 -31.78 -30.43 32.03
C PRO A 105 -31.71 -31.40 33.25
N GLY A 106 -31.92 -30.88 34.47
CA GLY A 106 -32.80 -31.55 35.47
C GLY A 106 -32.20 -32.18 36.75
N GLU A 107 -32.47 -31.52 37.89
CA GLU A 107 -32.76 -32.09 39.23
C GLU A 107 -31.71 -32.83 40.12
N ARG A 108 -31.56 -32.25 41.34
CA ARG A 108 -31.56 -32.89 42.69
C ARG A 108 -30.29 -33.48 43.36
N ARG A 109 -30.02 -32.88 44.53
CA ARG A 109 -29.68 -33.46 45.87
C ARG A 109 -28.24 -33.85 46.23
N LEU A 110 -27.66 -33.01 47.10
CA LEU A 110 -27.13 -33.34 48.44
C LEU A 110 -26.65 -34.79 48.71
N GLY A 111 -25.34 -34.95 48.93
CA GLY A 111 -24.74 -36.13 49.55
C GLY A 111 -23.42 -35.81 50.28
N LYS A 112 -23.42 -35.89 51.61
CA LYS A 112 -22.18 -35.80 52.43
C LYS A 112 -21.41 -37.13 52.36
N ARG A 113 -20.08 -37.10 52.28
CA ARG A 113 -19.15 -37.78 53.23
C ARG A 113 -17.66 -37.70 52.86
N SER A 114 -16.89 -37.19 53.84
CA SER A 114 -15.60 -37.69 54.36
C SER A 114 -14.54 -38.27 53.41
N VAL A 115 -13.39 -37.59 53.35
CA VAL A 115 -12.12 -38.12 52.85
C VAL A 115 -11.16 -38.34 54.04
N GLN A 116 -10.60 -39.55 54.14
CA GLN A 116 -9.42 -39.86 54.96
C GLN A 116 -8.14 -39.83 54.08
N PRO A 117 -6.95 -39.57 54.63
CA PRO A 117 -5.71 -39.49 53.86
C PRO A 117 -5.11 -40.88 53.56
N PRO A 118 -4.38 -41.05 52.44
CA PRO A 118 -3.54 -42.22 52.18
C PRO A 118 -2.15 -42.10 52.85
N ALA A 119 -1.47 -43.24 52.99
CA ALA A 119 -0.27 -43.44 53.80
C ALA A 119 1.06 -43.39 53.02
N GLU A 120 2.17 -43.57 53.76
CA GLU A 120 3.57 -43.35 53.36
C GLU A 120 4.26 -44.53 52.62
N GLY A 121 5.47 -44.23 52.09
CA GLY A 121 6.48 -45.15 51.54
C GLY A 121 6.80 -44.78 50.08
N GLY A 122 8.00 -44.34 49.67
CA GLY A 122 9.40 -44.53 50.10
C GLY A 122 10.20 -44.88 48.82
N SER A 123 11.44 -44.44 48.51
CA SER A 123 12.52 -43.85 49.31
C SER A 123 13.53 -43.03 48.45
N VAL A 124 14.08 -41.93 49.00
CA VAL A 124 15.52 -41.56 49.18
C VAL A 124 16.47 -41.65 47.96
N PHE A 125 17.20 -40.61 47.53
CA PHE A 125 18.43 -39.98 48.09
C PHE A 125 18.58 -38.53 47.52
N GLU A 126 19.28 -37.54 48.09
CA GLU A 126 19.97 -37.35 49.38
C GLU A 126 19.99 -35.83 49.68
N ALA A 127 19.61 -35.40 50.89
CA ALA A 127 19.62 -33.99 51.28
C ALA A 127 20.21 -33.82 52.69
N SER A 128 21.09 -32.83 52.84
CA SER A 128 21.88 -32.59 54.07
C SER A 128 20.99 -32.27 55.28
N THR A 129 20.67 -33.28 56.08
CA THR A 129 19.87 -33.16 57.30
C THR A 129 20.61 -32.38 58.38
N PHE A 130 20.18 -31.14 58.63
CA PHE A 130 20.42 -30.53 59.93
C PHE A 130 19.54 -31.23 60.97
N ARG A 131 20.17 -31.79 62.01
CA ARG A 131 19.46 -32.46 63.11
C ARG A 131 18.60 -31.45 63.87
N LEU A 132 17.29 -31.70 63.88
CA LEU A 132 16.43 -31.26 64.97
C LEU A 132 17.04 -31.76 66.27
N HIS A 133 17.42 -30.83 67.16
CA HIS A 133 17.79 -31.20 68.52
C HIS A 133 16.54 -31.72 69.25
N SER A 134 16.75 -32.73 70.08
CA SER A 134 15.72 -33.48 70.79
C SER A 134 14.83 -32.61 71.68
N ALA A 135 13.61 -33.10 71.91
CA ALA A 135 12.75 -32.63 72.98
C ALA A 135 13.51 -32.54 74.33
N GLY A 136 13.30 -31.46 75.07
CA GLY A 136 13.84 -31.27 76.43
C GLY A 136 14.77 -30.08 76.63
N ALA A 137 15.32 -29.48 75.56
CA ALA A 137 16.07 -28.22 75.69
C ALA A 137 15.11 -27.02 75.81
N PRO A 138 15.32 -26.06 76.72
CA PRO A 138 14.49 -24.86 76.81
C PRO A 138 14.66 -24.02 75.54
N ILE A 139 13.53 -23.64 74.91
CA ILE A 139 13.54 -22.76 73.74
C ILE A 139 14.15 -21.42 74.18
N PRO A 140 15.25 -20.96 73.56
CA PRO A 140 15.93 -19.74 74.01
C PRO A 140 15.01 -18.53 73.82
N ARG A 141 14.74 -17.85 74.94
CA ARG A 141 13.97 -16.60 74.98
C ARG A 141 14.92 -15.39 75.00
N LEU A 142 14.47 -14.27 74.44
CA LEU A 142 15.16 -12.96 74.46
C LEU A 142 14.22 -11.89 75.02
N GLY A 143 14.77 -10.82 75.60
CA GLY A 143 14.00 -9.65 76.05
C GLY A 143 12.95 -9.99 77.11
N GLU A 144 13.40 -10.40 78.30
CA GLU A 144 12.52 -10.71 79.44
C GLU A 144 11.38 -11.70 79.09
N GLU A 145 11.74 -12.75 78.35
CA GLU A 145 10.84 -13.82 77.88
C GLU A 145 9.84 -13.47 76.75
N ARG A 146 9.74 -12.19 76.35
CA ARG A 146 8.82 -11.72 75.30
C ARG A 146 9.00 -12.40 73.94
N TYR A 147 10.24 -12.69 73.55
CA TYR A 147 10.54 -13.27 72.24
C TYR A 147 10.89 -14.75 72.35
N THR A 148 10.11 -15.61 71.67
CA THR A 148 10.43 -17.04 71.54
C THR A 148 11.07 -17.32 70.18
N ILE A 149 12.35 -17.68 70.17
CA ILE A 149 13.10 -18.00 68.94
C ILE A 149 12.62 -19.34 68.37
N GLN A 150 12.30 -19.36 67.08
CA GLN A 150 11.86 -20.57 66.37
C GLN A 150 12.95 -21.18 65.49
N ALA A 151 13.66 -20.34 64.73
CA ALA A 151 14.64 -20.80 63.74
C ALA A 151 15.67 -19.70 63.45
N ILE A 152 16.89 -20.10 63.10
CA ILE A 152 17.85 -19.21 62.44
C ILE A 152 17.46 -19.15 60.96
N ILE A 153 17.23 -17.95 60.44
CA ILE A 153 16.78 -17.70 59.05
C ILE A 153 17.87 -17.03 58.19
N GLY A 154 19.00 -16.65 58.78
CA GLY A 154 20.18 -16.19 58.07
C GLY A 154 21.38 -16.04 58.99
N GLN A 155 22.59 -16.21 58.45
CA GLN A 155 23.86 -15.97 59.16
C GLN A 155 24.77 -15.12 58.29
N GLY A 156 25.41 -14.10 58.86
CA GLY A 156 26.18 -13.09 58.12
C GLY A 156 27.40 -12.61 58.90
N GLY A 157 28.19 -11.71 58.31
CA GLY A 157 29.51 -11.33 58.84
C GLY A 157 29.53 -10.59 60.19
N MET A 158 28.38 -10.12 60.68
CA MET A 158 28.26 -9.40 61.96
C MET A 158 27.29 -10.06 62.96
N GLY A 159 26.77 -11.25 62.64
CA GLY A 159 25.77 -11.93 63.46
C GLY A 159 24.78 -12.79 62.68
N GLU A 160 23.70 -13.18 63.35
CA GLU A 160 22.63 -14.01 62.81
C GLU A 160 21.27 -13.30 62.85
N ILE A 161 20.40 -13.71 61.93
CA ILE A 161 19.00 -13.30 61.86
C ILE A 161 18.16 -14.50 62.24
N VAL A 162 17.32 -14.35 63.27
CA VAL A 162 16.44 -15.42 63.77
C VAL A 162 14.97 -15.03 63.60
N LYS A 163 14.12 -16.00 63.23
CA LYS A 163 12.67 -15.87 63.32
C LYS A 163 12.26 -16.07 64.78
N ALA A 164 11.53 -15.12 65.34
CA ALA A 164 10.94 -15.22 66.66
C ALA A 164 9.45 -14.88 66.63
N PHE A 165 8.70 -15.40 67.59
CA PHE A 165 7.35 -14.95 67.90
C PHE A 165 7.41 -13.91 69.03
N ASP A 166 6.83 -12.73 68.79
CA ASP A 166 6.64 -11.64 69.75
C ASP A 166 5.29 -11.89 70.46
N HIS A 167 5.32 -12.31 71.72
CA HIS A 167 4.10 -12.67 72.47
C HIS A 167 3.23 -11.45 72.78
N ASP A 168 3.81 -10.27 72.97
CA ASP A 168 3.08 -9.04 73.31
C ASP A 168 2.29 -8.52 72.10
N MET A 169 2.88 -8.64 70.90
CA MET A 169 2.31 -8.18 69.63
C MET A 169 1.59 -9.28 68.84
N GLY A 170 1.64 -10.54 69.30
CA GLY A 170 0.99 -11.69 68.68
C GLY A 170 1.47 -12.01 67.25
N ARG A 171 2.73 -11.74 66.91
CA ARG A 171 3.23 -11.80 65.52
C ARG A 171 4.64 -12.37 65.38
N PHE A 172 4.98 -12.82 64.18
CA PHE A 172 6.37 -13.15 63.84
C PHE A 172 7.21 -11.90 63.54
N VAL A 173 8.43 -11.88 64.08
CA VAL A 173 9.44 -10.85 63.83
C VAL A 173 10.76 -11.52 63.42
N ALA A 174 11.56 -10.81 62.62
CA ALA A 174 12.96 -11.17 62.40
C ALA A 174 13.82 -10.38 63.39
N ILE A 175 14.74 -11.05 64.08
CA ILE A 175 15.64 -10.45 65.07
C ILE A 175 17.09 -10.59 64.57
N LYS A 176 17.80 -9.48 64.35
CA LYS A 176 19.23 -9.47 64.03
C LYS A 176 20.03 -9.28 65.32
N ARG A 177 20.92 -10.23 65.64
CA ARG A 177 21.75 -10.24 66.86
C ARG A 177 23.19 -10.66 66.53
N PRO A 178 24.22 -10.19 67.26
CA PRO A 178 25.60 -10.59 67.01
C PRO A 178 25.83 -12.05 67.44
N PHE A 179 26.86 -12.68 66.87
CA PHE A 179 27.36 -13.94 67.43
C PHE A 179 27.95 -13.70 68.83
N ARG A 180 27.71 -14.64 69.75
CA ARG A 180 28.35 -14.64 71.07
C ARG A 180 29.68 -15.38 70.97
N GLY A 181 30.78 -14.74 71.39
CA GLY A 181 32.09 -15.40 71.50
C GLY A 181 32.16 -16.37 72.69
N GLU A 182 33.26 -17.10 72.82
CA GLU A 182 33.45 -18.13 73.86
C GLU A 182 33.35 -17.59 75.30
N GLU A 183 33.72 -16.32 75.54
CA GLU A 183 33.54 -15.63 76.82
C GLU A 183 32.18 -14.93 76.99
N GLY A 184 31.26 -15.03 76.01
CA GLY A 184 29.97 -14.34 76.02
C GLY A 184 30.01 -12.81 75.80
N LYS A 185 31.21 -12.20 75.76
CA LYS A 185 31.41 -10.78 75.43
C LYS A 185 31.16 -10.51 73.94
N ILE A 186 30.69 -9.30 73.63
CA ILE A 186 30.43 -8.80 72.28
C ILE A 186 31.45 -7.70 71.99
N ASP A 187 32.06 -7.71 70.80
CA ASP A 187 32.95 -6.63 70.35
C ASP A 187 32.14 -5.31 70.29
N GLU A 188 32.57 -4.29 71.04
CA GLU A 188 31.88 -2.99 71.13
C GLU A 188 31.64 -2.38 69.75
N ASN A 189 32.52 -2.64 68.79
CA ASN A 189 32.37 -2.14 67.44
C ASN A 189 31.29 -2.86 66.63
N VAL A 190 31.13 -4.18 66.81
CA VAL A 190 30.01 -4.94 66.23
C VAL A 190 28.69 -4.44 66.83
N ARG A 191 28.69 -4.14 68.12
CA ARG A 191 27.58 -3.49 68.84
C ARG A 191 27.26 -2.11 68.25
N ILE A 192 28.26 -1.26 68.04
CA ILE A 192 28.11 0.06 67.41
C ILE A 192 27.57 -0.05 65.97
N ALA A 193 28.07 -0.99 65.17
CA ALA A 193 27.61 -1.22 63.80
C ALA A 193 26.14 -1.70 63.74
N LEU A 194 25.74 -2.63 64.63
CA LEU A 194 24.37 -3.15 64.67
C LEU A 194 23.36 -2.06 65.10
N LEU A 195 23.72 -1.23 66.09
CA LEU A 195 22.89 -0.07 66.49
C LEU A 195 22.79 0.98 65.39
N TRP A 196 23.83 1.15 64.59
CA TRP A 196 23.84 2.08 63.48
C TRP A 196 22.95 1.62 62.32
N GLU A 197 23.04 0.36 61.92
CA GLU A 197 22.16 -0.23 60.91
C GLU A 197 20.69 -0.12 61.34
N ALA A 198 20.39 -0.50 62.58
CA ALA A 198 19.03 -0.42 63.13
C ALA A 198 18.49 1.02 63.13
N ARG A 199 19.31 2.00 63.52
CA ARG A 199 18.94 3.43 63.56
C ARG A 199 18.83 4.06 62.18
N LEU A 200 19.65 3.66 61.20
CA LEU A 200 19.52 4.13 59.82
C LEU A 200 18.25 3.55 59.19
N THR A 201 18.07 2.23 59.25
CA THR A 201 16.90 1.57 58.66
C THR A 201 15.59 2.03 59.33
N GLY A 202 15.59 2.19 60.65
CA GLY A 202 14.44 2.71 61.41
C GLY A 202 14.11 4.18 61.16
N GLN A 203 14.95 4.95 60.45
CA GLN A 203 14.63 6.30 59.97
C GLN A 203 14.10 6.31 58.52
N LEU A 204 14.04 5.15 57.86
CA LEU A 204 13.64 5.02 56.46
C LEU A 204 12.26 4.37 56.34
N GLU A 205 11.22 5.12 56.70
CA GLU A 205 9.82 4.68 56.59
C GLU A 205 9.32 4.76 55.14
N HIS A 206 9.42 3.64 54.40
CA HIS A 206 8.97 3.52 53.02
C HIS A 206 8.35 2.13 52.77
N PRO A 207 7.26 1.98 51.98
CA PRO A 207 6.62 0.67 51.74
C PRO A 207 7.55 -0.40 51.15
N ASN A 208 8.63 0.02 50.47
CA ASN A 208 9.64 -0.85 49.89
C ASN A 208 10.96 -0.95 50.68
N ILE A 209 10.99 -0.50 51.95
CA ILE A 209 12.13 -0.67 52.87
C ILE A 209 11.64 -1.46 54.09
N VAL A 210 12.45 -2.40 54.59
CA VAL A 210 12.05 -3.21 55.75
C VAL A 210 11.94 -2.36 57.02
N PRO A 211 10.77 -2.29 57.69
CA PRO A 211 10.62 -1.50 58.90
C PRO A 211 11.28 -2.20 60.10
N VAL A 212 12.12 -1.46 60.81
CA VAL A 212 12.62 -1.81 62.15
C VAL A 212 11.51 -1.49 63.16
N HIS A 213 11.25 -2.39 64.10
CA HIS A 213 10.21 -2.25 65.10
C HIS A 213 10.76 -1.83 66.47
N GLU A 214 11.93 -2.35 66.87
CA GLU A 214 12.50 -2.11 68.19
C GLU A 214 14.02 -2.33 68.19
N VAL A 215 14.74 -1.60 69.05
CA VAL A 215 16.18 -1.79 69.27
C VAL A 215 16.43 -2.00 70.76
N VAL A 216 16.94 -3.18 71.13
CA VAL A 216 17.30 -3.54 72.49
C VAL A 216 18.82 -3.44 72.66
N SER A 217 19.26 -2.77 73.70
CA SER A 217 20.68 -2.50 73.94
C SER A 217 20.96 -2.28 75.42
N ASN A 218 21.40 -3.33 76.10
CA ASN A 218 21.85 -3.31 77.50
C ASN A 218 23.15 -4.13 77.64
N ASP A 219 23.65 -4.30 78.87
CA ASP A 219 24.92 -4.98 79.16
C ASP A 219 24.91 -6.50 78.89
N ARG A 220 23.73 -7.10 78.66
CA ARG A 220 23.54 -8.55 78.47
C ARG A 220 22.99 -8.91 77.09
N GLU A 221 22.21 -8.02 76.49
CA GLU A 221 21.53 -8.23 75.22
C GLU A 221 21.67 -7.03 74.29
N ILE A 222 21.97 -7.33 73.02
CA ILE A 222 21.88 -6.36 71.93
C ILE A 222 21.30 -7.03 70.69
N TYR A 223 20.23 -6.46 70.18
CA TYR A 223 19.57 -6.89 68.96
C TYR A 223 18.60 -5.80 68.49
N TYR A 224 18.11 -5.92 67.27
CA TYR A 224 16.91 -5.19 66.85
C TYR A 224 15.93 -6.14 66.18
N THR A 225 14.65 -5.79 66.26
CA THR A 225 13.55 -6.51 65.63
C THR A 225 13.06 -5.75 64.41
N MET A 226 12.68 -6.48 63.36
CA MET A 226 12.15 -5.94 62.11
C MET A 226 11.02 -6.85 61.59
N ARG A 227 10.25 -6.36 60.61
CA ARG A 227 9.20 -7.16 59.97
C ARG A 227 9.77 -8.50 59.47
N PHE A 228 9.16 -9.61 59.91
CA PHE A 228 9.40 -10.90 59.27
C PHE A 228 8.72 -10.90 57.90
N VAL A 229 9.49 -11.19 56.84
CA VAL A 229 9.00 -11.22 55.47
C VAL A 229 8.85 -12.67 55.03
N GLU A 230 7.60 -13.12 54.87
CA GLU A 230 7.33 -14.42 54.25
C GLU A 230 7.44 -14.29 52.74
N GLY A 231 8.58 -14.67 52.19
CA GLY A 231 8.93 -14.46 50.79
C GLY A 231 10.22 -15.18 50.39
N ARG A 232 10.74 -14.82 49.22
CA ARG A 232 12.05 -15.24 48.69
C ARG A 232 12.87 -14.01 48.34
N SER A 233 14.18 -14.12 48.38
CA SER A 233 15.08 -13.13 47.80
C SER A 233 14.96 -13.12 46.26
N LEU A 234 15.29 -11.98 45.65
CA LEU A 234 15.37 -11.89 44.18
C LEU A 234 16.48 -12.81 43.63
N GLN A 235 17.53 -13.10 44.40
CA GLN A 235 18.56 -14.08 44.04
C GLN A 235 17.97 -15.50 43.88
N GLU A 236 17.22 -15.98 44.87
CA GLU A 236 16.57 -17.30 44.82
C GLU A 236 15.61 -17.40 43.62
N ILE A 237 14.85 -16.33 43.35
CA ILE A 237 13.95 -16.25 42.19
C ILE A 237 14.74 -16.35 40.88
N ILE A 238 15.85 -15.61 40.73
CA ILE A 238 16.70 -15.67 39.54
C ILE A 238 17.30 -17.08 39.36
N GLU A 239 17.75 -17.72 40.44
CA GLU A 239 18.27 -19.08 40.39
C GLU A 239 17.22 -20.13 40.01
N GLU A 240 16.00 -20.04 40.56
CA GLU A 240 14.88 -20.91 40.16
C GLU A 240 14.54 -20.77 38.67
N ILE A 241 14.54 -19.54 38.16
CA ILE A 241 14.32 -19.25 36.73
C ILE A 241 15.44 -19.87 35.88
N LYS A 242 16.71 -19.78 36.30
CA LYS A 242 17.85 -20.42 35.60
C LYS A 242 17.75 -21.96 35.58
N ARG A 243 17.18 -22.56 36.64
CA ARG A 243 16.97 -24.02 36.73
C ARG A 243 15.78 -24.51 35.89
N GLY A 244 15.05 -23.63 35.20
CA GLY A 244 13.88 -23.99 34.40
C GLY A 244 12.65 -24.38 35.23
N ALA A 245 12.59 -23.96 36.51
CA ALA A 245 11.47 -24.27 37.39
C ALA A 245 10.20 -23.46 37.04
N ASP A 246 9.06 -23.92 37.57
CA ASP A 246 7.72 -23.32 37.39
C ASP A 246 7.59 -21.87 37.94
N ALA A 247 8.66 -21.36 38.56
CA ALA A 247 8.87 -19.96 38.89
C ALA A 247 8.75 -19.02 37.68
N THR A 248 9.12 -19.48 36.48
CA THR A 248 8.97 -18.71 35.23
C THR A 248 7.52 -18.32 34.92
N ARG A 249 6.52 -19.09 35.37
CA ARG A 249 5.09 -18.73 35.24
C ARG A 249 4.67 -17.59 36.16
N HIS A 250 5.35 -17.43 37.30
CA HIS A 250 5.00 -16.45 38.34
C HIS A 250 5.85 -15.17 38.26
N PHE A 251 7.07 -15.27 37.75
CA PHE A 251 8.02 -14.17 37.59
C PHE A 251 8.36 -13.96 36.12
N THR A 252 7.40 -13.39 35.38
CA THR A 252 7.64 -12.94 34.01
C THR A 252 8.68 -11.81 33.96
N PRO A 253 9.36 -11.57 32.83
CA PRO A 253 10.30 -10.45 32.68
C PRO A 253 9.68 -9.09 33.06
N PHE A 254 8.40 -8.88 32.72
CA PHE A 254 7.63 -7.70 33.13
C PHE A 254 7.54 -7.57 34.66
N ARG A 255 7.21 -8.67 35.37
CA ARG A 255 7.12 -8.69 36.84
C ARG A 255 8.48 -8.45 37.50
N LEU A 256 9.55 -8.98 36.91
CA LEU A 256 10.93 -8.75 37.37
C LEU A 256 11.34 -7.28 37.23
N VAL A 257 11.03 -6.64 36.09
CA VAL A 257 11.29 -5.20 35.88
C VAL A 257 10.44 -4.32 36.82
N GLN A 258 9.19 -4.71 37.12
CA GLN A 258 8.37 -4.06 38.17
C GLN A 258 8.98 -4.16 39.58
N ILE A 259 9.69 -5.25 39.90
CA ILE A 259 10.40 -5.38 41.18
C ILE A 259 11.54 -4.36 41.24
N ILE A 260 12.35 -4.25 40.18
CA ILE A 260 13.43 -3.26 40.11
C ILE A 260 12.88 -1.83 40.21
N ALA A 261 11.76 -1.51 39.56
CA ALA A 261 11.14 -0.19 39.65
C ALA A 261 10.80 0.21 41.11
N GLN A 262 10.23 -0.71 41.90
CA GLN A 262 9.96 -0.48 43.34
C GLN A 262 11.24 -0.30 44.16
N VAL A 263 12.32 -0.98 43.79
CA VAL A 263 13.64 -0.81 44.42
C VAL A 263 14.24 0.56 44.06
N CYS A 264 14.09 1.05 42.81
CA CYS A 264 14.49 2.41 42.44
C CYS A 264 13.78 3.47 43.32
N GLN A 265 12.48 3.30 43.59
CA GLN A 265 11.73 4.21 44.48
C GLN A 265 12.25 4.16 45.93
N ALA A 266 12.49 2.97 46.47
CA ALA A 266 13.08 2.80 47.80
C ALA A 266 14.45 3.49 47.94
N ILE A 267 15.31 3.32 46.93
CA ILE A 267 16.66 3.89 46.89
C ILE A 267 16.59 5.42 46.71
N HIS A 268 15.69 5.94 45.87
CA HIS A 268 15.47 7.38 45.74
C HIS A 268 15.04 8.01 47.08
N PHE A 269 14.09 7.41 47.79
CA PHE A 269 13.66 7.87 49.10
C PHE A 269 14.81 7.89 50.14
N ALA A 270 15.70 6.88 50.09
CA ALA A 270 16.91 6.87 50.91
C ALA A 270 17.89 7.99 50.51
N HIS A 271 18.04 8.28 49.21
CA HIS A 271 18.89 9.38 48.71
C HIS A 271 18.38 10.75 49.15
N GLU A 272 17.07 11.01 49.10
CA GLU A 272 16.46 12.24 49.64
C GLU A 272 16.61 12.32 51.16
N SER A 273 16.64 11.17 51.84
CA SER A 273 17.03 11.03 53.25
C SER A 273 18.55 11.14 53.48
N GLY A 274 19.36 11.44 52.44
CA GLY A 274 20.81 11.58 52.54
C GLY A 274 21.55 10.30 52.90
N VAL A 275 20.97 9.13 52.62
CA VAL A 275 21.53 7.78 52.87
C VAL A 275 21.81 7.10 51.53
N ILE A 276 23.03 6.59 51.32
CA ILE A 276 23.38 5.70 50.20
C ILE A 276 23.58 4.26 50.70
N HIS A 277 23.16 3.27 49.92
CA HIS A 277 23.06 1.85 50.32
C HIS A 277 24.39 1.09 50.20
N ARG A 278 25.07 1.20 49.05
CA ARG A 278 26.43 0.69 48.72
C ARG A 278 26.63 -0.83 48.59
N ASP A 279 25.64 -1.65 48.92
CA ASP A 279 25.67 -3.10 48.63
C ASP A 279 24.30 -3.61 48.15
N LEU A 280 23.70 -2.91 47.18
CA LEU A 280 22.46 -3.35 46.55
C LEU A 280 22.76 -4.44 45.50
N LYS A 281 22.00 -5.54 45.56
CA LYS A 281 22.13 -6.76 44.75
C LYS A 281 20.87 -7.62 44.95
N PRO A 282 20.57 -8.64 44.10
CA PRO A 282 19.36 -9.45 44.24
C PRO A 282 19.19 -10.16 45.59
N ALA A 283 20.28 -10.57 46.23
CA ALA A 283 20.23 -11.20 47.56
C ALA A 283 19.73 -10.24 48.68
N ASN A 284 19.81 -8.92 48.47
CA ASN A 284 19.37 -7.90 49.43
C ASN A 284 17.97 -7.34 49.10
N ILE A 285 17.23 -7.98 48.19
CA ILE A 285 15.86 -7.61 47.81
C ILE A 285 14.95 -8.80 48.10
N MET A 286 13.99 -8.63 49.01
CA MET A 286 12.98 -9.65 49.34
C MET A 286 11.67 -9.40 48.59
N VAL A 287 11.09 -10.46 48.04
CA VAL A 287 9.77 -10.48 47.41
C VAL A 287 8.83 -11.34 48.24
N GLY A 288 7.85 -10.72 48.88
CA GLY A 288 6.88 -11.40 49.74
C GLY A 288 5.76 -12.13 48.99
N LYS A 289 5.05 -13.02 49.69
CA LYS A 289 3.95 -13.83 49.16
C LYS A 289 2.82 -13.02 48.51
N TYR A 290 2.61 -11.77 48.91
CA TYR A 290 1.56 -10.90 48.36
C TYR A 290 2.11 -9.90 47.33
N GLY A 291 3.35 -10.10 46.89
CA GLY A 291 4.00 -9.28 45.88
C GLY A 291 4.63 -7.99 46.41
N GLU A 292 4.75 -7.83 47.73
CA GLU A 292 5.55 -6.76 48.31
C GLU A 292 7.03 -6.92 47.95
N VAL A 293 7.74 -5.81 47.75
CA VAL A 293 9.18 -5.77 47.46
C VAL A 293 9.88 -4.96 48.54
N LEU A 294 10.85 -5.53 49.23
CA LEU A 294 11.51 -4.89 50.39
C LEU A 294 13.03 -4.93 50.23
N VAL A 295 13.66 -3.76 50.33
CA VAL A 295 15.12 -3.60 50.38
C VAL A 295 15.63 -3.89 51.80
N MET A 296 16.62 -4.77 51.89
CA MET A 296 17.19 -5.35 53.10
C MET A 296 18.69 -5.00 53.25
N ASP A 297 19.22 -5.20 54.46
CA ASP A 297 20.67 -5.14 54.80
C ASP A 297 21.37 -3.79 54.53
N TRP A 298 20.98 -2.77 55.28
CA TRP A 298 21.60 -1.44 55.29
C TRP A 298 22.96 -1.40 56.03
N GLY A 299 23.57 -2.58 56.28
CA GLY A 299 24.80 -2.74 57.07
C GLY A 299 26.04 -2.02 56.53
N LEU A 300 26.03 -1.61 55.25
CA LEU A 300 27.10 -0.82 54.60
C LEU A 300 26.72 0.63 54.26
N ALA A 301 25.47 1.02 54.56
CA ALA A 301 24.91 2.33 54.18
C ALA A 301 25.63 3.51 54.85
N ARG A 302 25.74 4.64 54.13
CA ARG A 302 26.50 5.84 54.55
C ARG A 302 25.65 7.11 54.44
N LEU A 303 25.88 8.08 55.32
CA LEU A 303 25.29 9.42 55.22
C LEU A 303 26.12 10.32 54.29
N ILE A 304 25.43 11.09 53.46
CA ILE A 304 26.03 12.07 52.53
C ILE A 304 25.47 13.49 52.77
N GLY A 305 26.09 14.49 52.15
CA GLY A 305 25.62 15.88 52.17
C GLY A 305 25.58 16.52 53.56
N SER A 306 24.57 17.35 53.81
CA SER A 306 24.38 18.09 55.06
C SER A 306 24.17 17.17 56.27
N ARG A 307 23.51 16.01 56.13
CA ARG A 307 23.35 15.02 57.21
C ARG A 307 24.70 14.43 57.69
N ARG A 308 25.73 14.31 56.81
CA ARG A 308 27.11 13.94 57.22
C ARG A 308 27.75 15.01 58.14
N ARG A 309 27.29 16.26 58.10
CA ARG A 309 27.75 17.34 59.01
C ARG A 309 27.00 17.36 60.34
N THR A 310 25.88 16.66 60.45
CA THR A 310 25.01 16.57 61.64
C THR A 310 25.12 15.19 62.32
N LEU A 311 26.29 14.55 62.26
CA LEU A 311 26.51 13.24 62.88
C LEU A 311 26.29 13.32 64.40
N SER A 312 25.39 12.47 64.90
CA SER A 312 25.33 12.16 66.32
C SER A 312 26.65 11.54 66.79
N ARG A 313 26.94 11.59 68.10
CA ARG A 313 28.12 10.93 68.71
C ARG A 313 28.30 9.48 68.25
N LEU A 314 27.20 8.73 68.06
CA LEU A 314 27.23 7.36 67.56
C LEU A 314 27.69 7.30 66.10
N GLY A 315 27.17 8.15 65.21
CA GLY A 315 27.58 8.16 63.80
C GLY A 315 29.06 8.46 63.59
N ALA A 316 29.61 9.40 64.37
CA ALA A 316 31.04 9.72 64.36
C ALA A 316 31.94 8.64 65.01
N CYS A 317 31.36 7.69 65.75
CA CYS A 317 32.03 6.47 66.19
C CYS A 317 31.95 5.37 65.12
N VAL A 318 30.83 5.28 64.39
CA VAL A 318 30.64 4.28 63.33
C VAL A 318 31.50 4.57 62.09
N GLU A 319 31.62 5.84 61.66
CA GLU A 319 32.53 6.18 60.55
C GLU A 319 33.97 5.80 60.91
N ARG A 320 34.47 6.20 62.10
CA ARG A 320 35.80 5.80 62.60
C ARG A 320 35.98 4.30 62.78
N PHE A 321 34.98 3.56 63.28
CA PHE A 321 35.07 2.10 63.34
C PHE A 321 35.17 1.49 61.94
N ARG A 322 34.31 1.93 61.02
CA ARG A 322 34.34 1.47 59.63
C ARG A 322 35.66 1.84 58.93
N GLU A 323 36.37 2.88 59.35
CA GLU A 323 37.72 3.20 58.88
C GLU A 323 38.82 2.31 59.49
N SER A 324 38.59 1.74 60.69
CA SER A 324 39.64 1.10 61.50
C SER A 324 39.55 -0.42 61.65
N ARG A 325 38.49 -1.10 61.19
CA ARG A 325 38.51 -2.57 61.07
C ARG A 325 37.79 -3.11 59.83
N SER A 326 38.48 -4.04 59.17
CA SER A 326 38.01 -4.88 58.08
C SER A 326 36.92 -5.85 58.56
N ILE A 327 35.72 -5.76 57.97
CA ILE A 327 34.74 -6.84 58.05
C ILE A 327 34.61 -7.41 56.63
N ARG A 328 35.15 -8.64 56.49
CA ARG A 328 35.55 -9.33 55.26
C ARG A 328 36.84 -8.77 54.64
N GLU A 329 37.92 -9.52 54.84
CA GLU A 329 39.24 -9.23 54.29
C GLU A 329 39.27 -9.39 52.77
N THR A 330 39.96 -8.46 52.11
CA THR A 330 41.04 -8.78 51.19
C THR A 330 42.16 -7.75 51.38
N VAL A 331 43.33 -8.03 50.79
CA VAL A 331 44.67 -7.56 51.20
C VAL A 331 44.88 -6.03 51.25
N GLU A 332 43.96 -5.22 50.72
CA GLU A 332 44.05 -3.74 50.66
C GLU A 332 43.08 -2.98 51.62
N GLY A 333 42.32 -3.67 52.47
CA GLY A 333 41.65 -3.11 53.67
C GLY A 333 40.52 -2.06 53.48
N THR A 334 40.37 -1.46 52.30
CA THR A 334 39.59 -0.23 52.09
C THR A 334 38.29 -0.43 51.29
N ILE A 335 38.17 -1.55 50.58
CA ILE A 335 37.10 -1.83 49.61
C ILE A 335 35.90 -2.50 50.29
N LYS A 336 34.68 -2.07 49.97
CA LYS A 336 33.43 -2.54 50.61
C LYS A 336 32.29 -2.74 49.61
N GLY A 337 31.65 -3.90 49.72
CA GLY A 337 30.54 -4.36 48.88
C GLY A 337 30.81 -5.76 48.33
N THR A 338 29.88 -6.26 47.51
CA THR A 338 29.98 -7.59 46.88
C THR A 338 30.75 -7.52 45.55
N PRO A 339 31.92 -8.17 45.38
CA PRO A 339 32.83 -7.96 44.25
C PRO A 339 32.21 -8.02 42.86
N ALA A 340 31.26 -8.94 42.65
CA ALA A 340 30.60 -9.15 41.36
C ALA A 340 29.65 -8.01 40.92
N TYR A 341 29.38 -7.02 41.78
CA TYR A 341 28.50 -5.88 41.52
C TYR A 341 29.15 -4.51 41.76
N LEU A 342 30.38 -4.46 42.28
CA LEU A 342 31.01 -3.19 42.68
C LEU A 342 31.03 -2.20 41.52
N SER A 343 30.61 -0.96 41.75
CA SER A 343 30.90 0.13 40.82
C SER A 343 32.42 0.39 40.75
N PRO A 344 32.93 0.97 39.66
CA PRO A 344 34.36 1.26 39.52
C PRO A 344 34.90 2.08 40.70
N GLU A 345 34.19 3.13 41.14
CA GLU A 345 34.62 3.96 42.27
C GLU A 345 34.66 3.18 43.61
N GLN A 346 33.81 2.17 43.81
CA GLN A 346 33.93 1.25 44.95
C GLN A 346 35.14 0.30 44.80
N ALA A 347 35.40 -0.19 43.58
CA ALA A 347 36.50 -1.11 43.29
C ALA A 347 37.89 -0.43 43.35
N PHE A 348 37.97 0.86 43.09
CA PHE A 348 39.16 1.69 43.35
C PHE A 348 39.28 2.14 44.83
N GLY A 349 38.24 1.96 45.65
CA GLY A 349 38.25 2.40 47.05
C GLY A 349 38.16 3.93 47.21
N GLU A 350 37.61 4.65 46.23
CA GLU A 350 37.56 6.11 46.19
C GLU A 350 36.46 6.67 47.10
N ILE A 351 36.65 6.56 48.43
CA ILE A 351 35.65 6.86 49.46
C ILE A 351 34.99 8.25 49.29
N GLU A 352 35.71 9.27 48.81
CA GLU A 352 35.17 10.62 48.62
C GLU A 352 34.46 10.84 47.27
N ARG A 353 34.50 9.86 46.34
CA ARG A 353 33.71 9.85 45.09
C ARG A 353 32.40 9.05 45.21
N LEU A 354 32.15 8.41 46.35
CA LEU A 354 30.93 7.63 46.59
C LEU A 354 29.73 8.55 46.87
N ASP A 355 28.84 8.67 45.89
CA ASP A 355 27.59 9.44 45.96
C ASP A 355 26.36 8.57 45.58
N ARG A 356 25.20 9.20 45.39
CA ARG A 356 23.94 8.52 45.04
C ARG A 356 24.01 7.69 43.74
N ARG A 357 24.91 8.04 42.82
CA ARG A 357 25.12 7.39 41.52
C ARG A 357 25.92 6.09 41.62
N THR A 358 26.54 5.84 42.78
CA THR A 358 27.03 4.50 43.14
C THR A 358 25.85 3.53 43.29
N ASP A 359 24.76 3.91 43.97
CA ASP A 359 23.58 3.04 44.05
C ASP A 359 22.83 2.92 42.71
N VAL A 360 22.88 3.94 41.84
CA VAL A 360 22.36 3.84 40.46
C VAL A 360 23.10 2.77 39.66
N PHE A 361 24.43 2.68 39.81
CA PHE A 361 25.20 1.60 39.21
C PHE A 361 24.77 0.23 39.77
N LEU A 362 24.57 0.12 41.09
CA LEU A 362 24.13 -1.12 41.73
C LEU A 362 22.69 -1.52 41.35
N LEU A 363 21.80 -0.55 41.11
CA LEU A 363 20.47 -0.77 40.51
C LEU A 363 20.60 -1.33 39.09
N GLY A 364 21.46 -0.74 38.26
CA GLY A 364 21.77 -1.24 36.92
C GLY A 364 22.36 -2.65 36.91
N ALA A 365 23.30 -2.93 37.82
CA ALA A 365 23.90 -4.26 38.03
C ALA A 365 22.88 -5.30 38.51
N THR A 366 21.95 -4.91 39.38
CA THR A 366 20.84 -5.76 39.83
C THR A 366 19.88 -6.07 38.69
N LEU A 367 19.53 -5.06 37.87
CA LEU A 367 18.70 -5.24 36.67
C LEU A 367 19.41 -6.12 35.62
N TYR A 368 20.73 -5.96 35.45
CA TYR A 368 21.54 -6.78 34.55
C TYR A 368 21.40 -8.28 34.85
N GLU A 369 21.60 -8.69 36.11
CA GLU A 369 21.45 -10.09 36.51
C GLU A 369 19.98 -10.54 36.48
N THR A 370 19.05 -9.64 36.80
CA THR A 370 17.61 -9.93 36.69
C THR A 370 17.22 -10.32 35.25
N LEU A 371 17.81 -9.68 34.24
CA LEU A 371 17.56 -9.97 32.83
C LEU A 371 18.38 -11.17 32.32
N THR A 372 19.70 -11.18 32.54
CA THR A 372 20.61 -12.20 31.99
C THR A 372 20.66 -13.49 32.80
N GLY A 373 20.36 -13.42 34.10
CA GLY A 373 20.60 -14.48 35.07
C GLY A 373 22.04 -14.56 35.58
N CYS A 374 22.97 -13.71 35.14
CA CYS A 374 24.35 -13.70 35.62
C CYS A 374 24.76 -12.31 36.14
N PRO A 375 25.61 -12.23 37.18
CA PRO A 375 26.13 -10.95 37.64
C PRO A 375 26.93 -10.25 36.52
N PRO A 376 27.09 -8.92 36.57
CA PRO A 376 27.78 -8.18 35.52
C PRO A 376 29.25 -8.57 35.37
N TYR A 377 29.91 -8.93 36.49
CA TYR A 377 31.29 -9.43 36.51
C TYR A 377 31.36 -10.89 36.94
N GLU A 378 32.18 -11.66 36.24
CA GLU A 378 32.48 -13.07 36.54
C GLU A 378 34.00 -13.23 36.75
N GLY A 379 34.37 -14.13 37.65
CA GLY A 379 35.76 -14.41 37.99
C GLY A 379 35.84 -15.56 38.99
N ARG A 380 36.92 -16.34 38.94
CA ARG A 380 37.18 -17.48 39.83
C ARG A 380 37.82 -17.05 41.15
N THR A 381 38.47 -15.89 41.15
CA THR A 381 39.08 -15.29 42.33
C THR A 381 38.54 -13.88 42.60
N PHE A 382 38.66 -13.43 43.85
CA PHE A 382 38.32 -12.06 44.24
C PHE A 382 39.09 -11.02 43.41
N THR A 383 40.37 -11.29 43.13
CA THR A 383 41.26 -10.39 42.39
C THR A 383 40.82 -10.23 40.93
N GLU A 384 40.34 -11.29 40.29
CA GLU A 384 39.75 -11.24 38.94
C GLU A 384 38.49 -10.36 38.91
N LEU A 385 37.56 -10.58 39.85
CA LEU A 385 36.33 -9.79 39.97
C LEU A 385 36.64 -8.31 40.24
N LEU A 386 37.61 -8.03 41.10
CA LEU A 386 38.02 -6.65 41.39
C LEU A 386 38.67 -5.97 40.18
N ALA A 387 39.49 -6.69 39.42
CA ALA A 387 40.07 -6.16 38.18
C ALA A 387 38.99 -5.87 37.13
N ALA A 388 37.99 -6.74 36.97
CA ALA A 388 36.84 -6.52 36.10
C ALA A 388 36.02 -5.30 36.52
N ALA A 389 35.73 -5.15 37.82
CA ALA A 389 35.01 -3.99 38.36
C ALA A 389 35.80 -2.67 38.18
N ARG A 390 37.12 -2.67 38.39
CA ARG A 390 38.00 -1.51 38.11
C ARG A 390 38.03 -1.14 36.63
N MET A 391 37.90 -2.10 35.71
CA MET A 391 37.78 -1.84 34.27
C MET A 391 36.43 -1.23 33.86
N GLY A 392 35.37 -1.44 34.65
CA GLY A 392 34.05 -0.83 34.42
C GLY A 392 33.34 -1.25 33.13
N ARG A 393 33.86 -2.24 32.39
CA ARG A 393 33.28 -2.72 31.13
C ARG A 393 32.35 -3.90 31.38
N ILE A 394 31.06 -3.69 31.13
CA ILE A 394 30.04 -4.74 31.19
C ILE A 394 29.71 -5.21 29.78
N VAL A 395 29.58 -6.53 29.60
CA VAL A 395 29.14 -7.16 28.33
C VAL A 395 27.63 -6.89 28.17
N PRO A 396 27.13 -6.34 27.04
CA PRO A 396 25.71 -6.07 26.84
C PRO A 396 24.80 -7.26 27.21
N PRO A 397 23.67 -7.05 27.89
CA PRO A 397 22.73 -8.10 28.24
C PRO A 397 22.35 -9.04 27.08
N SER A 398 22.11 -8.50 25.88
CA SER A 398 21.76 -9.26 24.68
C SER A 398 22.90 -10.13 24.15
N GLU A 399 24.16 -9.70 24.31
CA GLU A 399 25.35 -10.51 24.03
C GLU A 399 25.60 -11.57 25.12
N ARG A 400 25.28 -11.26 26.38
CA ARG A 400 25.47 -12.14 27.54
C ARG A 400 24.49 -13.31 27.57
N ALA A 401 23.23 -13.06 27.21
CA ALA A 401 22.13 -14.03 27.27
C ALA A 401 21.22 -13.93 26.02
N PRO A 402 21.75 -14.21 24.81
CA PRO A 402 21.01 -14.04 23.55
C PRO A 402 19.73 -14.91 23.48
N GLU A 403 19.73 -16.06 24.15
CA GLU A 403 18.59 -16.97 24.23
C GLU A 403 17.39 -16.36 24.97
N ARG A 404 17.62 -15.36 25.84
CA ARG A 404 16.58 -14.68 26.62
C ARG A 404 15.86 -13.55 25.89
N LYS A 405 16.28 -13.19 24.66
CA LYS A 405 15.65 -12.15 23.81
C LYS A 405 15.38 -10.83 24.56
N ILE A 406 16.41 -10.32 25.23
CA ILE A 406 16.30 -9.13 26.09
C ILE A 406 15.91 -7.91 25.23
N HIS A 407 14.93 -7.13 25.71
CA HIS A 407 14.39 -6.01 24.95
C HIS A 407 15.41 -4.86 24.84
N PRO A 408 15.65 -4.27 23.64
CA PRO A 408 16.70 -3.25 23.45
C PRO A 408 16.61 -2.04 24.40
N ILE A 409 15.39 -1.57 24.70
CA ILE A 409 15.18 -0.46 25.67
C ILE A 409 15.66 -0.82 27.08
N LEU A 410 15.50 -2.07 27.52
CA LEU A 410 15.96 -2.51 28.85
C LEU A 410 17.49 -2.62 28.89
N GLU A 411 18.10 -3.09 27.80
CA GLU A 411 19.56 -3.06 27.63
C GLU A 411 20.12 -1.63 27.67
N GLU A 412 19.47 -0.67 27.00
CA GLU A 412 19.86 0.75 27.03
C GLU A 412 19.81 1.32 28.46
N ILE A 413 18.74 1.03 29.22
CA ILE A 413 18.60 1.43 30.63
C ILE A 413 19.72 0.83 31.49
N VAL A 414 20.01 -0.46 31.32
CA VAL A 414 21.09 -1.14 32.05
C VAL A 414 22.44 -0.51 31.74
N LEU A 415 22.82 -0.43 30.45
CA LEU A 415 24.12 0.09 30.02
C LEU A 415 24.34 1.54 30.44
N LYS A 416 23.29 2.38 30.42
CA LYS A 416 23.36 3.75 30.93
C LYS A 416 23.51 3.78 32.46
N ALA A 417 22.72 3.00 33.20
CA ALA A 417 22.84 2.93 34.66
C ALA A 417 24.22 2.43 35.12
N THR A 418 24.83 1.51 34.37
CA THR A 418 26.13 0.92 34.67
C THR A 418 27.31 1.54 33.92
N ALA A 419 27.18 2.78 33.42
CA ALA A 419 28.31 3.45 32.77
C ALA A 419 29.49 3.61 33.74
N ALA A 420 30.73 3.43 33.26
CA ALA A 420 31.92 3.48 34.12
C ALA A 420 32.07 4.85 34.80
N ASP A 421 31.88 5.93 34.05
CA ASP A 421 31.82 7.31 34.54
C ASP A 421 30.47 7.62 35.22
N PRO A 422 30.44 8.03 36.50
CA PRO A 422 29.21 8.49 37.17
C PRO A 422 28.45 9.62 36.46
N GLU A 423 29.13 10.51 35.73
CA GLU A 423 28.46 11.61 35.02
C GLU A 423 27.66 11.12 33.79
N ALA A 424 28.01 9.96 33.23
CA ALA A 424 27.29 9.33 32.13
C ALA A 424 26.06 8.51 32.57
N ARG A 425 25.90 8.26 33.88
CA ARG A 425 24.78 7.49 34.45
C ARG A 425 23.50 8.33 34.51
N TYR A 426 22.40 7.70 34.93
CA TYR A 426 21.26 8.44 35.49
C TYR A 426 21.72 9.21 36.74
N GLN A 427 21.34 10.47 36.85
CA GLN A 427 21.82 11.33 37.93
C GLN A 427 21.07 11.10 39.25
N SER A 428 19.98 10.33 39.22
CA SER A 428 19.19 9.89 40.38
C SER A 428 18.54 8.52 40.12
N ALA A 429 18.15 7.82 41.19
CA ALA A 429 17.35 6.60 41.08
C ALA A 429 15.92 6.88 40.56
N GLN A 430 15.43 8.12 40.68
CA GLN A 430 14.15 8.57 40.14
C GLN A 430 14.15 8.62 38.61
N GLU A 431 15.19 9.17 37.98
CA GLU A 431 15.31 9.17 36.51
C GLU A 431 15.32 7.73 35.95
N MET A 432 16.02 6.81 36.63
CA MET A 432 16.02 5.40 36.25
C MET A 432 14.64 4.76 36.43
N PHE A 433 13.92 5.09 37.50
CA PHE A 433 12.54 4.65 37.73
C PHE A 433 11.60 5.13 36.61
N GLU A 434 11.64 6.41 36.25
CA GLU A 434 10.79 7.02 35.22
C GLU A 434 11.00 6.34 33.85
N GLU A 435 12.24 6.03 33.50
CA GLU A 435 12.56 5.30 32.28
C GLU A 435 12.10 3.84 32.29
N ILE A 436 12.14 3.18 33.45
CA ILE A 436 11.57 1.83 33.62
C ILE A 436 10.03 1.89 33.55
N GLN A 437 9.38 2.89 34.15
CA GLN A 437 7.93 3.06 34.04
C GLN A 437 7.51 3.35 32.60
N ALA A 438 8.23 4.22 31.89
CA ALA A 438 7.98 4.52 30.48
C ALA A 438 8.19 3.32 29.55
N PHE A 439 8.99 2.33 29.97
CA PHE A 439 9.05 1.03 29.31
C PHE A 439 7.82 0.16 29.67
N LEU A 440 7.47 0.05 30.96
CA LEU A 440 6.35 -0.77 31.44
C LEU A 440 4.97 -0.29 30.96
N ASP A 441 4.78 1.02 30.73
CA ASP A 441 3.54 1.60 30.19
C ASP A 441 3.48 1.61 28.64
N GLY A 442 4.54 1.14 27.97
CA GLY A 442 4.67 1.11 26.51
C GLY A 442 4.89 2.48 25.85
N SER A 443 4.96 3.58 26.62
CA SER A 443 5.10 4.93 26.05
C SER A 443 6.48 5.17 25.44
N ARG A 444 7.55 4.59 26.01
CA ARG A 444 8.91 4.64 25.44
C ARG A 444 9.02 3.77 24.19
N GLU A 445 8.34 2.64 24.15
CA GLU A 445 8.24 1.79 22.95
C GLU A 445 7.48 2.51 21.82
N LYS A 446 6.36 3.18 22.15
CA LYS A 446 5.62 4.02 21.20
C LYS A 446 6.45 5.20 20.69
N ARG A 447 7.23 5.86 21.55
CA ARG A 447 8.20 6.91 21.15
C ARG A 447 9.27 6.34 20.21
N PHE A 448 9.84 5.18 20.52
CA PHE A 448 10.84 4.52 19.69
C PHE A 448 10.29 4.17 18.30
N ARG A 449 9.14 3.49 18.23
CA ARG A 449 8.49 3.14 16.95
C ARG A 449 8.19 4.39 16.10
N ARG A 450 7.64 5.43 16.72
CA ARG A 450 7.36 6.71 16.04
C ARG A 450 8.62 7.43 15.55
N MET A 451 9.74 7.32 16.27
CA MET A 451 11.04 7.86 15.86
C MET A 451 11.62 7.10 14.65
N GLN A 452 11.50 5.77 14.61
CA GLN A 452 11.90 4.97 13.45
C GLN A 452 11.04 5.29 12.21
N ALA A 453 9.72 5.41 12.38
CA ALA A 453 8.81 5.84 11.32
C ALA A 453 9.18 7.24 10.78
N ALA A 454 9.50 8.20 11.66
CA ALA A 454 9.93 9.53 11.27
C ALA A 454 11.24 9.52 10.46
N LYS A 455 12.25 8.75 10.90
CA LYS A 455 13.52 8.60 10.18
C LYS A 455 13.32 8.03 8.77
N LEU A 456 12.50 6.99 8.63
CA LEU A 456 12.18 6.41 7.33
C LEU A 456 11.45 7.40 6.40
N CYS A 457 10.60 8.27 6.94
CA CYS A 457 9.96 9.33 6.16
C CYS A 457 10.95 10.43 5.75
N GLU A 458 11.96 10.74 6.56
CA GLU A 458 13.04 11.66 6.18
C GLU A 458 13.90 11.10 5.03
N GLU A 459 14.19 9.80 5.06
CA GLU A 459 14.85 9.10 3.96
C GLU A 459 13.96 9.09 2.68
N ALA A 460 12.65 8.88 2.84
CA ALA A 460 11.68 8.94 1.75
C ALA A 460 11.62 10.34 1.09
N GLU A 461 11.62 11.43 1.86
CA GLU A 461 11.56 12.78 1.28
C GLU A 461 12.80 13.12 0.43
N ARG A 462 13.97 12.58 0.78
CA ARG A 462 15.20 12.68 -0.05
C ARG A 462 15.06 11.91 -1.37
N LEU A 463 14.38 10.76 -1.37
CA LEU A 463 14.03 10.02 -2.59
C LEU A 463 13.00 10.79 -3.43
N LYS A 464 12.00 11.43 -2.81
CA LYS A 464 11.00 12.27 -3.49
C LYS A 464 11.64 13.42 -4.30
N VAL A 465 12.64 14.09 -3.72
CA VAL A 465 13.46 15.09 -4.44
C VAL A 465 14.24 14.47 -5.60
N THR A 466 14.74 13.24 -5.43
CA THR A 466 15.47 12.51 -6.48
C THR A 466 14.54 12.12 -7.63
N CYS A 467 13.34 11.61 -7.36
CA CYS A 467 12.30 11.33 -8.36
C CYS A 467 11.95 12.56 -9.19
N ARG A 468 11.79 13.73 -8.54
CA ARG A 468 11.51 14.99 -9.25
C ARG A 468 12.61 15.33 -10.25
N ARG A 469 13.88 15.33 -9.83
CA ARG A 469 15.02 15.60 -10.72
C ARG A 469 15.10 14.62 -11.90
N ILE A 470 14.90 13.32 -11.66
CA ILE A 470 14.90 12.32 -12.74
C ILE A 470 13.74 12.55 -13.71
N SER A 471 12.57 12.97 -13.22
CA SER A 471 11.41 13.29 -14.05
C SER A 471 11.63 14.53 -14.92
N GLU A 472 12.28 15.57 -14.38
CA GLU A 472 12.69 16.77 -15.11
C GLU A 472 13.73 16.43 -16.22
N GLU A 473 14.73 15.60 -15.90
CA GLU A 473 15.71 15.10 -16.87
C GLU A 473 15.08 14.22 -17.96
N LEU A 474 14.08 13.41 -17.61
CA LEU A 474 13.34 12.55 -18.54
C LEU A 474 12.46 13.38 -19.48
N GLN A 475 11.78 14.42 -18.97
CA GLN A 475 11.03 15.35 -19.81
C GLN A 475 11.96 16.02 -20.85
N HIS A 476 13.12 16.52 -20.41
CA HIS A 476 14.06 17.16 -21.32
C HIS A 476 14.63 16.19 -22.37
N ALA A 477 14.88 14.92 -22.01
CA ALA A 477 15.26 13.89 -22.97
C ALA A 477 14.14 13.61 -23.99
N GLY A 478 12.87 13.64 -23.58
CA GLY A 478 11.71 13.56 -24.49
C GLY A 478 11.67 14.71 -25.49
N GLU A 479 11.85 15.96 -25.01
CA GLU A 479 11.94 17.15 -25.85
C GLU A 479 13.11 17.07 -26.86
N GLU A 480 14.28 16.55 -26.44
CA GLU A 480 15.43 16.27 -27.33
C GLU A 480 15.09 15.22 -28.41
N ILE A 481 14.31 14.19 -28.07
CA ILE A 481 13.88 13.10 -28.97
C ILE A 481 12.90 13.62 -30.01
N ASP A 482 11.86 14.34 -29.60
CA ASP A 482 10.82 14.88 -30.50
C ASP A 482 11.42 15.86 -31.52
N ALA A 483 12.26 16.80 -31.04
CA ALA A 483 12.94 17.76 -31.91
C ALA A 483 13.87 17.07 -32.94
N GLN A 484 14.47 15.94 -32.59
CA GLN A 484 15.33 15.18 -33.51
C GLN A 484 14.54 14.26 -34.44
N ASN A 485 13.41 13.69 -34.01
CA ASN A 485 12.53 12.88 -34.87
C ASN A 485 11.94 13.68 -36.04
N ASP A 486 11.62 14.96 -35.82
CA ASP A 486 11.16 15.83 -36.91
C ASP A 486 12.29 16.23 -37.89
N ALA A 487 13.54 16.18 -37.46
CA ALA A 487 14.73 16.52 -38.26
C ALA A 487 15.34 15.33 -39.01
N VAL A 488 15.48 14.17 -38.36
CA VAL A 488 16.19 12.98 -38.87
C VAL A 488 15.20 12.03 -39.54
N ARG A 489 15.45 11.67 -40.81
CA ARG A 489 14.52 10.77 -41.53
C ARG A 489 14.85 9.29 -41.30
N PRO A 490 13.85 8.37 -41.28
CA PRO A 490 14.09 6.94 -41.06
C PRO A 490 15.08 6.26 -42.03
N TRP A 491 15.29 6.82 -43.22
CA TRP A 491 16.25 6.32 -44.22
C TRP A 491 17.62 7.01 -44.21
N GLU A 492 17.86 8.00 -43.33
CA GLU A 492 19.17 8.66 -43.29
C GLU A 492 20.29 7.76 -42.74
N PRO A 493 21.57 8.05 -43.06
CA PRO A 493 22.71 7.32 -42.55
C PRO A 493 22.75 7.25 -41.02
N ILE A 494 23.33 6.16 -40.50
CA ILE A 494 23.39 5.88 -39.05
C ILE A 494 24.03 7.03 -38.28
N GLU A 495 25.01 7.71 -38.87
CA GLU A 495 25.75 8.84 -38.30
C GLU A 495 24.83 9.97 -37.85
N LYS A 496 23.74 10.24 -38.60
CA LYS A 496 22.73 11.25 -38.24
C LYS A 496 21.71 10.78 -37.20
N LYS A 497 21.58 9.47 -36.99
CA LYS A 497 20.68 8.86 -36.01
C LYS A 497 21.34 8.63 -34.65
N ARG A 498 22.67 8.61 -34.57
CA ARG A 498 23.40 8.35 -33.32
C ARG A 498 23.05 9.33 -32.18
N SER A 499 22.75 10.60 -32.49
CA SER A 499 22.32 11.57 -31.48
C SER A 499 20.91 11.30 -30.94
N LEU A 500 19.98 10.93 -31.83
CA LEU A 500 18.62 10.53 -31.47
C LEU A 500 18.63 9.26 -30.61
N TRP A 501 19.34 8.21 -31.04
CA TRP A 501 19.48 6.97 -30.28
C TRP A 501 20.18 7.18 -28.93
N ALA A 502 21.14 8.11 -28.84
CA ALA A 502 21.77 8.46 -27.57
C ALA A 502 20.82 9.22 -26.61
N ALA A 503 19.81 9.93 -27.13
CA ALA A 503 18.74 10.53 -26.33
C ALA A 503 17.72 9.46 -25.91
N GLU A 504 17.28 8.57 -26.82
CA GLU A 504 16.40 7.43 -26.52
C GLU A 504 16.99 6.50 -25.44
N ASP A 505 18.28 6.16 -25.55
CA ASP A 505 18.99 5.35 -24.55
C ASP A 505 19.20 6.08 -23.21
N ARG A 506 19.21 7.43 -23.22
CA ARG A 506 19.25 8.24 -21.99
C ARG A 506 17.87 8.23 -21.32
N ALA A 507 16.80 8.49 -22.08
CA ALA A 507 15.43 8.44 -21.60
C ALA A 507 15.12 7.07 -20.97
N ARG A 508 15.41 5.97 -21.66
CA ARG A 508 15.21 4.60 -21.13
C ARG A 508 15.94 4.35 -19.81
N LYS A 509 17.18 4.83 -19.66
CA LYS A 509 17.94 4.72 -18.40
C LYS A 509 17.35 5.57 -17.28
N LEU A 510 16.80 6.74 -17.62
CA LEU A 510 16.10 7.62 -16.67
C LEU A 510 14.76 7.01 -16.24
N GLU A 511 13.99 6.41 -17.15
CA GLU A 511 12.77 5.66 -16.84
C GLU A 511 13.04 4.50 -15.86
N GLU A 512 14.04 3.67 -16.15
CA GLU A 512 14.43 2.59 -15.23
C GLU A 512 14.90 3.13 -13.86
N ALA A 513 15.64 4.25 -13.85
CA ALA A 513 16.10 4.87 -12.61
C ALA A 513 14.94 5.45 -11.80
N LEU A 514 13.96 6.07 -12.46
CA LEU A 514 12.74 6.58 -11.85
C LEU A 514 11.92 5.44 -11.25
N ALA A 515 11.68 4.35 -12.00
CA ALA A 515 10.95 3.18 -11.53
C ALA A 515 11.59 2.55 -10.28
N ARG A 516 12.93 2.40 -10.27
CA ARG A 516 13.68 1.93 -9.09
C ARG A 516 13.52 2.88 -7.89
N THR A 517 13.68 4.19 -8.11
CA THR A 517 13.58 5.20 -7.04
C THR A 517 12.17 5.30 -6.44
N LEU A 518 11.12 5.15 -7.27
CA LEU A 518 9.73 5.12 -6.83
C LEU A 518 9.40 3.85 -6.02
N SER A 519 9.96 2.70 -6.40
CA SER A 519 9.85 1.46 -5.62
C SER A 519 10.51 1.58 -4.24
N ASP A 520 11.72 2.14 -4.18
CA ASP A 520 12.39 2.43 -2.91
C ASP A 520 11.60 3.42 -2.05
N LEU A 521 11.01 4.46 -2.66
CA LEU A 521 10.17 5.45 -1.99
C LEU A 521 8.93 4.81 -1.36
N GLU A 522 8.21 3.95 -2.11
CA GLU A 522 7.06 3.20 -1.59
C GLU A 522 7.48 2.29 -0.42
N ALA A 523 8.59 1.55 -0.57
CA ALA A 523 9.12 0.67 0.46
C ALA A 523 9.47 1.40 1.76
N LYS A 524 10.01 2.63 1.69
CA LYS A 524 10.31 3.45 2.88
C LYS A 524 9.05 3.87 3.62
N TYR A 525 7.99 4.31 2.93
CA TYR A 525 6.73 4.65 3.57
C TYR A 525 6.01 3.41 4.14
N GLN A 526 6.00 2.27 3.43
CA GLN A 526 5.45 1.02 3.95
C GLN A 526 6.19 0.55 5.21
N ALA A 527 7.52 0.62 5.23
CA ALA A 527 8.33 0.31 6.40
C ALA A 527 8.01 1.25 7.58
N ALA A 528 7.78 2.54 7.33
CA ALA A 528 7.37 3.50 8.36
C ALA A 528 6.00 3.14 8.97
N LEU A 529 5.02 2.74 8.15
CA LEU A 529 3.72 2.24 8.61
C LEU A 529 3.83 0.91 9.37
N GLY A 530 4.84 0.09 9.09
CA GLY A 530 5.17 -1.10 9.89
C GLY A 530 5.55 -0.79 11.34
N PHE A 531 6.09 0.41 11.61
CA PHE A 531 6.37 0.88 12.97
C PHE A 531 5.18 1.62 13.61
N ASP A 532 4.54 2.54 12.88
CA ASP A 532 3.35 3.28 13.32
C ASP A 532 2.33 3.37 12.17
N PRO A 533 1.31 2.49 12.13
CA PRO A 533 0.28 2.46 11.07
C PRO A 533 -0.54 3.74 10.94
N SER A 534 -0.47 4.62 11.95
CA SER A 534 -1.16 5.91 12.01
C SER A 534 -0.24 7.10 11.67
N PHE A 535 1.00 6.86 11.25
CA PHE A 535 1.99 7.91 11.03
C PHE A 535 1.61 8.82 9.85
N PRO A 536 1.23 10.09 10.07
CA PRO A 536 0.55 10.89 9.03
C PRO A 536 1.39 11.12 7.77
N ALA A 537 2.69 11.42 7.93
CA ALA A 537 3.57 11.70 6.80
C ALA A 537 3.79 10.48 5.88
N ALA A 538 3.74 9.26 6.42
CA ALA A 538 3.85 8.04 5.61
C ALA A 538 2.55 7.74 4.84
N ARG A 539 1.39 7.96 5.47
CA ARG A 539 0.08 7.85 4.81
C ARG A 539 -0.07 8.89 3.70
N GLU A 540 0.22 10.15 4.00
CA GLU A 540 0.21 11.23 3.01
C GLU A 540 1.21 10.98 1.87
N GLY A 541 2.43 10.53 2.18
CA GLY A 541 3.45 10.19 1.16
C GLY A 541 3.01 9.10 0.18
N LEU A 542 2.36 8.04 0.67
CA LEU A 542 1.78 6.98 -0.18
C LEU A 542 0.57 7.45 -0.97
N ALA A 543 -0.28 8.29 -0.37
CA ALA A 543 -1.44 8.87 -1.05
C ALA A 543 -1.00 9.79 -2.20
N ASP A 544 0.01 10.64 -1.98
CA ASP A 544 0.62 11.51 -3.01
C ASP A 544 1.21 10.68 -4.15
N LEU A 545 2.04 9.69 -3.82
CA LEU A 545 2.71 8.81 -4.79
C LEU A 545 1.72 8.10 -5.70
N HIS A 546 0.70 7.44 -5.11
CA HIS A 546 -0.30 6.74 -5.89
C HIS A 546 -1.29 7.71 -6.58
N TRP A 547 -1.45 8.95 -6.10
CA TRP A 547 -2.26 9.95 -6.79
C TRP A 547 -1.60 10.42 -8.09
N GLU A 548 -0.29 10.63 -8.10
CA GLU A 548 0.46 10.94 -9.31
C GLU A 548 0.37 9.78 -10.32
N GLN A 549 0.65 8.55 -9.89
CA GLN A 549 0.55 7.37 -10.77
C GLN A 549 -0.88 7.12 -11.28
N PHE A 550 -1.90 7.31 -10.43
CA PHE A 550 -3.30 7.26 -10.85
C PHE A 550 -3.59 8.26 -11.96
N ARG A 551 -3.13 9.51 -11.85
CA ARG A 551 -3.31 10.52 -12.91
C ARG A 551 -2.57 10.16 -14.21
N HIS A 552 -1.39 9.57 -14.12
CA HIS A 552 -0.66 9.07 -15.30
C HIS A 552 -1.42 7.92 -15.99
N ALA A 553 -1.93 6.95 -15.23
CA ALA A 553 -2.76 5.87 -15.77
C ALA A 553 -4.08 6.39 -16.40
N GLU A 554 -4.75 7.37 -15.78
CA GLU A 554 -5.93 8.03 -16.36
C GLU A 554 -5.61 8.74 -17.68
N ALA A 555 -4.46 9.41 -17.78
CA ALA A 555 -4.02 10.08 -19.00
C ALA A 555 -3.63 9.09 -20.11
N ALA A 556 -2.98 7.97 -19.75
CA ALA A 556 -2.62 6.87 -20.66
C ALA A 556 -3.83 6.01 -21.08
N ARG A 557 -4.99 6.19 -20.45
CA ARG A 557 -6.18 5.31 -20.55
C ARG A 557 -5.88 3.85 -20.17
N ASP A 558 -5.01 3.61 -19.20
CA ASP A 558 -4.81 2.27 -18.62
C ASP A 558 -5.85 2.00 -17.52
N PRO A 559 -6.84 1.12 -17.73
CA PRO A 559 -7.87 0.87 -16.73
C PRO A 559 -7.38 0.02 -15.56
N MET A 560 -6.34 -0.81 -15.74
CA MET A 560 -5.85 -1.70 -14.68
C MET A 560 -5.04 -0.91 -13.66
N ASP A 561 -4.06 -0.14 -14.13
CA ASP A 561 -3.23 0.69 -13.25
C ASP A 561 -4.03 1.83 -12.62
N ALA A 562 -5.02 2.39 -13.34
CA ALA A 562 -5.91 3.39 -12.78
C ALA A 562 -6.77 2.82 -11.64
N VAL A 563 -7.28 1.59 -11.75
CA VAL A 563 -8.04 0.94 -10.65
C VAL A 563 -7.12 0.61 -9.48
N TYR A 564 -5.92 0.06 -9.73
CA TYR A 564 -4.96 -0.27 -8.69
C TYR A 564 -4.54 0.96 -7.88
N HIS A 565 -4.04 2.00 -8.55
CA HIS A 565 -3.59 3.21 -7.87
C HIS A 565 -4.73 3.98 -7.21
N ARG A 566 -5.93 4.01 -7.79
CA ARG A 566 -7.11 4.58 -7.12
C ARG A 566 -7.38 3.93 -5.77
N GLY A 567 -7.42 2.60 -5.70
CA GLY A 567 -7.67 1.87 -4.45
C GLY A 567 -6.59 2.15 -3.40
N ARG A 568 -5.34 2.33 -3.82
CA ARG A 568 -4.24 2.74 -2.94
C ARG A 568 -4.40 4.17 -2.42
N VAL A 569 -4.82 5.13 -3.25
CA VAL A 569 -5.15 6.49 -2.77
C VAL A 569 -6.29 6.44 -1.76
N GLU A 570 -7.38 5.72 -2.05
CA GLU A 570 -8.52 5.52 -1.15
C GLU A 570 -8.11 4.90 0.21
N GLN A 571 -7.08 4.06 0.24
CA GLN A 571 -6.52 3.47 1.48
C GLN A 571 -5.76 4.47 2.38
N PHE A 572 -5.10 5.47 1.80
CA PHE A 572 -4.13 6.32 2.52
C PHE A 572 -4.46 7.83 2.58
N HIS A 573 -5.40 8.34 1.77
CA HIS A 573 -5.52 9.78 1.58
C HIS A 573 -6.11 10.60 2.75
N ASP A 574 -6.66 9.97 3.80
CA ASP A 574 -7.17 10.64 5.01
C ASP A 574 -8.01 11.92 4.73
N GLY A 575 -8.94 11.82 3.78
CA GLY A 575 -9.76 12.93 3.27
C GLY A 575 -9.14 13.83 2.18
N LYS A 576 -7.81 13.97 2.08
CA LYS A 576 -7.08 14.89 1.16
C LYS A 576 -7.57 14.82 -0.29
N TYR A 577 -7.69 13.60 -0.82
CA TYR A 577 -8.08 13.37 -2.21
C TYR A 577 -9.57 13.07 -2.41
N ALA A 578 -10.43 13.09 -1.37
CA ALA A 578 -11.81 12.62 -1.48
C ALA A 578 -12.66 13.34 -2.56
N ARG A 579 -12.64 14.69 -2.57
CA ARG A 579 -13.32 15.48 -3.62
C ARG A 579 -12.69 15.26 -4.99
N LEU A 580 -11.35 15.18 -5.04
CA LEU A 580 -10.63 14.99 -6.28
C LEU A 580 -10.92 13.61 -6.88
N LEU A 581 -11.06 12.56 -6.07
CA LEU A 581 -11.39 11.19 -6.47
C LEU A 581 -12.81 11.04 -7.01
N ALA A 582 -13.80 11.65 -6.33
CA ALA A 582 -15.18 11.74 -6.83
C ALA A 582 -15.16 12.34 -8.25
N GLY A 583 -14.47 13.49 -8.41
CA GLY A 583 -14.08 13.98 -9.71
C GLY A 583 -15.24 14.34 -10.63
N ASP A 584 -16.36 14.76 -10.05
CA ASP A 584 -17.51 15.25 -10.81
C ASP A 584 -17.08 16.45 -11.68
N GLY A 585 -17.62 16.52 -12.89
CA GLY A 585 -17.58 17.72 -13.71
C GLY A 585 -18.87 18.50 -13.58
N SER A 586 -18.97 19.60 -14.32
CA SER A 586 -20.18 20.43 -14.39
C SER A 586 -20.66 20.58 -15.82
N LEU A 587 -21.99 20.53 -16.01
CA LEU A 587 -22.65 20.72 -17.30
C LEU A 587 -23.69 21.84 -17.21
N ALA A 588 -23.59 22.83 -18.10
CA ALA A 588 -24.62 23.82 -18.37
C ALA A 588 -25.04 23.72 -19.85
N VAL A 589 -26.35 23.86 -20.13
CA VAL A 589 -26.91 23.68 -21.48
C VAL A 589 -27.92 24.79 -21.78
N ALA A 590 -27.64 25.62 -22.78
CA ALA A 590 -28.58 26.55 -23.38
C ALA A 590 -28.98 26.06 -24.77
N THR A 591 -30.17 26.46 -25.24
CA THR A 591 -30.61 26.20 -26.62
C THR A 591 -31.17 27.45 -27.26
N HIS A 592 -31.12 27.46 -28.60
CA HIS A 592 -31.77 28.47 -29.42
C HIS A 592 -32.78 27.80 -30.38
N PRO A 593 -34.10 28.02 -30.20
CA PRO A 593 -34.74 28.75 -29.10
C PRO A 593 -34.61 28.04 -27.72
N PRO A 594 -34.78 28.76 -26.60
CA PRO A 594 -34.86 28.17 -25.27
C PRO A 594 -36.17 27.38 -25.09
N GLY A 595 -36.28 26.60 -24.00
CA GLY A 595 -37.48 25.82 -23.70
C GLY A 595 -37.44 24.36 -24.15
N ALA A 596 -36.27 23.85 -24.55
CA ALA A 596 -36.09 22.45 -24.94
C ALA A 596 -35.87 21.56 -23.71
N ARG A 597 -36.39 20.33 -23.73
CA ARG A 597 -36.18 19.36 -22.64
C ARG A 597 -34.91 18.55 -22.91
N VAL A 598 -34.10 18.37 -21.87
CA VAL A 598 -32.77 17.77 -21.98
C VAL A 598 -32.72 16.48 -21.18
N PHE A 599 -32.36 15.39 -21.85
CA PHE A 599 -32.16 14.08 -21.25
C PHE A 599 -30.68 13.69 -21.32
N LEU A 600 -30.17 13.09 -20.26
CA LEU A 600 -28.80 12.60 -20.17
C LEU A 600 -28.81 11.08 -20.07
N HIS A 601 -28.20 10.42 -21.04
CA HIS A 601 -28.09 8.96 -21.10
C HIS A 601 -26.64 8.56 -20.80
N PRO A 602 -26.33 7.85 -19.70
CA PRO A 602 -25.00 7.31 -19.48
C PRO A 602 -24.71 6.24 -20.54
N TYR A 603 -23.58 6.32 -21.23
CA TYR A 603 -23.17 5.23 -22.11
C TYR A 603 -22.84 3.98 -21.29
N ARG A 604 -23.25 2.82 -21.80
CA ARG A 604 -22.85 1.51 -21.31
C ARG A 604 -22.28 0.72 -22.48
N GLU A 605 -21.31 -0.14 -22.21
CA GLU A 605 -20.84 -1.07 -23.23
C GLU A 605 -21.74 -2.31 -23.25
N CYS A 606 -22.30 -2.63 -24.40
CA CYS A 606 -23.04 -3.86 -24.67
C CYS A 606 -22.54 -4.43 -25.99
N ASP A 607 -22.13 -5.70 -26.00
CA ASP A 607 -21.54 -6.37 -27.17
C ASP A 607 -20.44 -5.55 -27.86
N ARG A 608 -19.54 -4.92 -27.06
CA ARG A 608 -18.44 -4.05 -27.51
C ARG A 608 -18.85 -2.73 -28.17
N ILE A 609 -20.10 -2.32 -28.02
CA ILE A 609 -20.69 -1.09 -28.56
C ILE A 609 -21.12 -0.18 -27.41
N LEU A 610 -20.84 1.12 -27.53
CA LEU A 610 -21.34 2.14 -26.61
C LEU A 610 -22.80 2.46 -26.92
N VAL A 611 -23.71 1.89 -26.12
CA VAL A 611 -25.16 2.12 -26.22
C VAL A 611 -25.62 3.13 -25.16
N PRO A 612 -26.51 4.09 -25.49
CA PRO A 612 -27.10 4.99 -24.50
C PRO A 612 -27.98 4.21 -23.53
N GLY A 613 -27.74 4.38 -22.23
CA GLY A 613 -28.56 3.79 -21.16
C GLY A 613 -29.87 4.55 -20.90
N GLU A 614 -30.48 4.21 -19.76
CA GLU A 614 -31.70 4.84 -19.26
C GLU A 614 -31.55 6.36 -19.12
N ALA A 615 -32.59 7.10 -19.53
CA ALA A 615 -32.57 8.56 -19.62
C ALA A 615 -32.80 9.22 -18.25
N CYS A 616 -31.87 10.08 -17.82
CA CYS A 616 -32.09 11.00 -16.72
C CYS A 616 -32.60 12.35 -17.26
N ASP A 617 -33.79 12.78 -16.82
CA ASP A 617 -34.36 14.08 -17.21
C ASP A 617 -33.66 15.23 -16.44
N LEU A 618 -32.91 16.06 -17.15
CA LEU A 618 -32.29 17.25 -16.58
C LEU A 618 -33.25 18.45 -16.54
N GLY A 619 -34.41 18.38 -17.18
CA GLY A 619 -35.39 19.46 -17.26
C GLY A 619 -35.22 20.33 -18.51
N THR A 620 -35.59 21.61 -18.39
CA THR A 620 -35.78 22.49 -19.55
C THR A 620 -34.69 23.57 -19.65
N THR A 621 -34.23 23.88 -20.86
CA THR A 621 -33.21 24.91 -21.12
C THR A 621 -33.73 26.34 -20.92
N PRO A 622 -32.88 27.29 -20.48
CA PRO A 622 -31.46 27.12 -20.13
C PRO A 622 -31.25 26.42 -18.78
N LEU A 623 -30.38 25.40 -18.78
CA LEU A 623 -29.98 24.67 -17.59
C LEU A 623 -28.74 25.32 -16.95
N PRO A 624 -28.80 25.72 -15.67
CA PRO A 624 -27.62 26.19 -14.95
C PRO A 624 -26.60 25.05 -14.74
N PRO A 625 -25.33 25.36 -14.42
CA PRO A 625 -24.31 24.33 -14.16
C PRO A 625 -24.76 23.31 -13.12
N ARG A 626 -24.78 22.02 -13.50
CA ARG A 626 -25.05 20.89 -12.61
C ARG A 626 -23.85 19.98 -12.49
N SER A 627 -23.57 19.51 -11.26
CA SER A 627 -22.57 18.47 -11.01
C SER A 627 -23.01 17.17 -11.67
N LEU A 628 -22.11 16.51 -12.40
CA LEU A 628 -22.32 15.20 -13.01
C LEU A 628 -21.13 14.29 -12.72
N PRO A 629 -21.36 13.00 -12.42
CA PRO A 629 -20.28 12.03 -12.27
C PRO A 629 -19.41 11.95 -13.53
N ARG A 630 -18.17 11.48 -13.35
CA ARG A 630 -17.27 11.18 -14.48
C ARG A 630 -17.88 10.08 -15.37
N GLY A 631 -17.86 10.27 -16.69
CA GLY A 631 -18.33 9.27 -17.64
C GLY A 631 -18.49 9.80 -19.06
N SER A 632 -18.72 8.90 -20.02
CA SER A 632 -19.26 9.27 -21.33
C SER A 632 -20.80 9.21 -21.29
N TYR A 633 -21.44 10.21 -21.88
CA TYR A 633 -22.89 10.34 -21.92
C TYR A 633 -23.36 10.76 -23.31
N LEU A 634 -24.56 10.35 -23.69
CA LEU A 634 -25.32 10.98 -24.78
C LEU A 634 -26.32 11.97 -24.19
N LEU A 635 -26.20 13.24 -24.55
CA LEU A 635 -27.22 14.24 -24.31
C LEU A 635 -28.25 14.16 -25.44
N SER A 636 -29.54 14.07 -25.10
CA SER A 636 -30.66 14.21 -26.04
C SER A 636 -31.43 15.48 -25.73
N VAL A 637 -31.49 16.40 -26.70
CA VAL A 637 -32.20 17.69 -26.56
C VAL A 637 -33.42 17.69 -27.45
N LYS A 638 -34.61 17.86 -26.85
CA LYS A 638 -35.91 17.75 -27.52
C LYS A 638 -36.66 19.07 -27.46
N GLY A 639 -36.87 19.70 -28.62
CA GLY A 639 -37.67 20.92 -28.78
C GLY A 639 -38.97 20.65 -29.53
N GLN A 640 -40.08 21.24 -29.11
CA GLN A 640 -41.37 21.04 -29.79
C GLN A 640 -41.31 21.58 -31.22
N GLY A 641 -41.51 20.70 -32.21
CA GLY A 641 -41.44 21.04 -33.63
C GLY A 641 -40.02 21.13 -34.22
N PHE A 642 -39.00 20.68 -33.48
CA PHE A 642 -37.61 20.56 -33.93
C PHE A 642 -37.20 19.08 -33.97
N ARG A 643 -36.16 18.73 -34.74
CA ARG A 643 -35.56 17.39 -34.68
C ARG A 643 -34.78 17.22 -33.38
N ASP A 644 -34.91 16.07 -32.74
CA ASP A 644 -34.13 15.70 -31.55
C ASP A 644 -32.63 15.78 -31.84
N VAL A 645 -31.88 16.48 -30.98
CA VAL A 645 -30.42 16.63 -31.12
C VAL A 645 -29.71 15.63 -30.23
N ALA A 646 -28.81 14.86 -30.84
CA ALA A 646 -27.85 14.00 -30.15
C ALA A 646 -26.53 14.75 -29.94
N TYR A 647 -26.04 14.84 -28.70
CA TYR A 647 -24.74 15.43 -28.39
C TYR A 647 -23.96 14.51 -27.42
N PRO A 648 -22.98 13.72 -27.90
CA PRO A 648 -22.12 12.92 -27.02
C PRO A 648 -21.19 13.87 -26.24
N ILE A 649 -21.03 13.63 -24.94
CA ILE A 649 -20.13 14.38 -24.04
C ILE A 649 -19.31 13.43 -23.18
N SER A 650 -18.09 13.82 -22.83
CA SER A 650 -17.25 13.10 -21.86
C SER A 650 -16.95 14.01 -20.69
N ILE A 651 -17.56 13.72 -19.53
CA ILE A 651 -17.32 14.43 -18.28
C ILE A 651 -16.04 13.84 -17.67
N ARG A 652 -14.96 14.63 -17.62
CA ARG A 652 -13.72 14.30 -16.91
C ARG A 652 -13.63 15.08 -15.59
N ARG A 653 -12.54 14.83 -14.86
CA ARG A 653 -12.31 15.27 -13.48
C ARG A 653 -12.24 16.81 -13.37
N ASN A 654 -13.25 17.42 -12.75
CA ASN A 654 -13.45 18.87 -12.65
C ASN A 654 -13.70 19.59 -14.00
N ASP A 655 -14.16 18.89 -15.04
CA ASP A 655 -14.50 19.53 -16.32
C ASP A 655 -15.63 20.56 -16.17
N VAL A 656 -15.63 21.58 -17.03
CA VAL A 656 -16.71 22.58 -17.11
C VAL A 656 -17.24 22.63 -18.54
N TRP A 657 -18.31 21.88 -18.79
CA TRP A 657 -19.01 21.87 -20.07
C TRP A 657 -20.08 22.98 -20.11
N LYS A 658 -19.98 23.85 -21.11
CA LYS A 658 -21.00 24.86 -21.44
C LYS A 658 -21.40 24.65 -22.89
N LEU A 659 -22.64 24.21 -23.12
CA LEU A 659 -23.16 23.91 -24.44
C LEU A 659 -24.21 24.93 -24.86
N GLU A 660 -24.08 25.45 -26.08
CA GLU A 660 -25.10 26.26 -26.76
C GLU A 660 -25.59 25.51 -27.99
N VAL A 661 -26.78 24.89 -27.89
CA VAL A 661 -27.30 24.00 -28.93
C VAL A 661 -28.41 24.70 -29.73
N ARG A 662 -28.12 25.07 -30.98
CA ARG A 662 -29.14 25.57 -31.91
C ARG A 662 -30.02 24.41 -32.38
N LEU A 663 -31.34 24.63 -32.41
CA LEU A 663 -32.32 23.63 -32.83
C LEU A 663 -32.81 23.92 -34.24
N TYR A 664 -32.95 22.86 -35.03
CA TYR A 664 -33.38 22.93 -36.44
C TYR A 664 -34.58 22.02 -36.67
N ARG A 665 -35.44 22.40 -37.61
CA ARG A 665 -36.59 21.62 -38.06
C ARG A 665 -36.14 20.59 -39.09
N GLU A 666 -37.00 19.61 -39.33
CA GLU A 666 -36.80 18.60 -40.38
C GLU A 666 -36.46 19.23 -41.74
N ALA A 667 -37.20 20.28 -42.12
CA ALA A 667 -37.03 20.98 -43.39
C ALA A 667 -35.71 21.76 -43.50
N ASP A 668 -35.14 22.22 -42.37
CA ASP A 668 -33.87 22.95 -42.37
C ASP A 668 -32.70 21.98 -42.61
N ILE A 669 -32.75 20.83 -41.93
CA ILE A 669 -31.75 19.76 -42.03
C ILE A 669 -31.85 19.04 -43.38
N GLY A 670 -33.06 18.77 -43.87
CA GLY A 670 -33.33 18.05 -45.11
C GLY A 670 -33.24 16.52 -44.97
N GLU A 671 -33.88 15.82 -45.90
CA GLU A 671 -33.88 14.36 -45.96
C GLU A 671 -32.47 13.81 -46.27
N GLY A 672 -32.08 12.72 -45.63
CA GLY A 672 -30.76 12.10 -45.79
C GLY A 672 -29.60 12.83 -45.10
N PHE A 673 -29.85 13.91 -44.34
CA PHE A 673 -28.83 14.66 -43.60
C PHE A 673 -28.95 14.49 -42.07
N VAL A 674 -27.79 14.43 -41.42
CA VAL A 674 -27.60 14.34 -39.97
C VAL A 674 -27.08 15.69 -39.45
N TYR A 675 -27.67 16.18 -38.35
CA TYR A 675 -27.21 17.39 -37.69
C TYR A 675 -26.06 17.12 -36.74
N ILE A 676 -24.92 17.78 -36.99
CA ILE A 676 -23.76 17.79 -36.10
C ILE A 676 -23.75 19.14 -35.35
N PRO A 677 -24.06 19.17 -34.04
CA PRO A 677 -24.06 20.40 -33.27
C PRO A 677 -22.65 20.98 -33.10
N GLY A 678 -22.56 22.31 -33.13
CA GLY A 678 -21.30 23.05 -32.91
C GLY A 678 -20.75 22.90 -31.49
N GLY A 679 -19.51 23.34 -31.28
CA GLY A 679 -18.80 23.26 -30.00
C GLY A 679 -17.57 22.35 -30.01
N SER A 680 -16.82 22.44 -28.92
CA SER A 680 -15.53 21.77 -28.69
C SER A 680 -15.58 20.24 -28.79
N PHE A 681 -14.54 19.65 -29.40
CA PHE A 681 -14.28 18.20 -29.43
C PHE A 681 -12.77 17.91 -29.45
N LEU A 682 -12.40 16.67 -29.10
CA LEU A 682 -11.01 16.18 -29.18
C LEU A 682 -10.77 15.47 -30.52
N ALA A 683 -9.94 16.07 -31.38
CA ALA A 683 -9.44 15.48 -32.62
C ALA A 683 -8.12 14.72 -32.40
N GLY A 684 -7.85 13.71 -33.23
CA GLY A 684 -6.60 12.95 -33.21
C GLY A 684 -6.40 12.11 -31.95
N GLY A 685 -5.14 12.00 -31.50
CA GLY A 685 -4.78 11.30 -30.27
C GLY A 685 -4.88 9.77 -30.33
N ASP A 686 -4.76 9.17 -31.52
CA ASP A 686 -4.85 7.72 -31.72
C ASP A 686 -3.57 7.17 -32.38
N GLY A 687 -2.61 6.74 -31.58
CA GLY A 687 -1.34 6.17 -32.06
C GLY A 687 -1.49 4.88 -32.89
N ASN A 688 -2.67 4.24 -32.89
CA ASN A 688 -2.95 3.05 -33.68
C ASN A 688 -3.55 3.34 -35.06
N ALA A 689 -4.06 4.54 -35.33
CA ALA A 689 -4.45 4.94 -36.68
C ALA A 689 -3.23 5.25 -37.58
N TYR A 690 -3.42 5.43 -38.89
CA TYR A 690 -2.37 5.98 -39.76
C TYR A 690 -2.43 7.50 -39.78
N GLU A 691 -1.23 8.12 -39.71
CA GLU A 691 -1.02 9.58 -39.73
C GLU A 691 -1.94 10.37 -38.77
N SER A 692 -2.35 9.79 -37.64
CA SER A 692 -3.17 10.49 -36.64
C SER A 692 -2.50 11.80 -36.24
N LEU A 693 -3.29 12.87 -36.20
CA LEU A 693 -2.88 14.10 -35.55
C LEU A 693 -2.61 13.86 -34.05
N PRO A 694 -1.74 14.67 -33.42
CA PRO A 694 -1.67 14.74 -31.96
C PRO A 694 -3.04 15.12 -31.37
N PRO A 695 -3.30 14.84 -30.08
CA PRO A 695 -4.56 15.20 -29.44
C PRO A 695 -4.76 16.73 -29.44
N LEU A 696 -5.80 17.20 -30.14
CA LEU A 696 -6.12 18.62 -30.31
C LEU A 696 -7.56 18.91 -29.91
N ASN A 697 -7.79 19.85 -29.00
CA ASN A 697 -9.13 20.35 -28.72
C ASN A 697 -9.48 21.43 -29.75
N LEU A 698 -10.49 21.17 -30.56
CA LEU A 698 -10.95 22.05 -31.64
C LEU A 698 -12.41 22.42 -31.40
N ASP A 699 -12.77 23.68 -31.67
CA ASP A 699 -14.17 24.10 -31.71
C ASP A 699 -14.63 24.25 -33.17
N LEU A 700 -15.82 23.77 -33.48
CA LEU A 700 -16.39 23.75 -34.83
C LEU A 700 -17.80 24.32 -34.82
N PRO A 701 -18.23 25.02 -35.89
CA PRO A 701 -19.62 25.43 -36.04
C PRO A 701 -20.57 24.23 -36.17
N SER A 702 -21.87 24.52 -36.16
CA SER A 702 -22.91 23.55 -36.52
C SER A 702 -22.89 23.29 -38.03
N PHE A 703 -23.09 22.04 -38.44
CA PHE A 703 -23.21 21.66 -39.87
C PHE A 703 -24.14 20.46 -40.07
N PHE A 704 -24.60 20.27 -41.31
CA PHE A 704 -25.39 19.09 -41.71
C PHE A 704 -24.57 18.22 -42.66
N ILE A 705 -24.41 16.94 -42.35
CA ILE A 705 -23.65 15.97 -43.15
C ILE A 705 -24.55 14.84 -43.64
N ALA A 706 -24.37 14.37 -44.87
CA ALA A 706 -25.14 13.26 -45.42
C ALA A 706 -24.95 11.98 -44.58
N GLU A 707 -26.03 11.24 -44.32
CA GLU A 707 -25.98 10.00 -43.53
C GLU A 707 -25.08 8.96 -44.23
N PHE A 708 -25.13 8.90 -45.56
CA PHE A 708 -24.34 8.00 -46.40
C PHE A 708 -23.46 8.77 -47.41
N PRO A 709 -22.39 8.14 -47.95
CA PRO A 709 -21.68 8.65 -49.12
C PRO A 709 -22.56 8.71 -50.37
N VAL A 710 -22.20 9.58 -51.32
CA VAL A 710 -22.91 9.70 -52.61
C VAL A 710 -22.85 8.36 -53.36
N THR A 711 -24.00 7.93 -53.85
CA THR A 711 -24.18 6.63 -54.52
C THR A 711 -23.96 6.69 -56.02
N PHE A 712 -23.84 5.53 -56.68
CA PHE A 712 -23.88 5.46 -58.14
C PHE A 712 -25.22 5.95 -58.71
N GLU A 713 -26.34 5.73 -58.03
CA GLU A 713 -27.65 6.28 -58.41
C GLU A 713 -27.61 7.80 -58.54
N GLU A 714 -27.17 8.49 -57.49
CA GLU A 714 -27.05 9.95 -57.50
C GLU A 714 -25.98 10.45 -58.47
N TYR A 715 -24.82 9.80 -58.54
CA TYR A 715 -23.71 10.25 -59.39
C TYR A 715 -23.96 10.05 -60.89
N LEU A 716 -24.70 9.00 -61.27
CA LEU A 716 -25.03 8.76 -62.68
C LEU A 716 -26.16 9.69 -63.16
N GLU A 717 -27.05 10.17 -62.27
CA GLU A 717 -27.99 11.24 -62.61
C GLU A 717 -27.26 12.54 -63.01
N PHE A 718 -26.17 12.88 -62.30
CA PHE A 718 -25.28 13.98 -62.69
C PHE A 718 -24.66 13.77 -64.06
N LEU A 719 -24.18 12.56 -64.36
CA LEU A 719 -23.61 12.27 -65.68
C LEU A 719 -24.66 12.30 -66.81
N ASP A 720 -25.90 11.91 -66.56
CA ASP A 720 -26.99 11.96 -67.55
C ASP A 720 -27.41 13.41 -67.87
N ASP A 721 -27.51 14.30 -66.87
CA ASP A 721 -27.76 15.74 -67.14
C ASP A 721 -26.53 16.41 -67.79
N LEU A 722 -25.32 16.09 -67.32
CA LEU A 722 -24.09 16.60 -67.92
C LEU A 722 -23.91 16.10 -69.37
N GLU A 723 -24.32 14.87 -69.70
CA GLU A 723 -24.35 14.35 -71.07
C GLU A 723 -25.30 15.18 -71.96
N GLY A 724 -26.45 15.59 -71.44
CA GLY A 724 -27.40 16.46 -72.14
C GLY A 724 -26.87 17.87 -72.41
N ARG A 725 -25.96 18.37 -71.57
CA ARG A 725 -25.35 19.71 -71.67
C ARG A 725 -24.01 19.72 -72.43
N SER A 726 -23.16 18.73 -72.17
CA SER A 726 -21.74 18.65 -72.57
C SER A 726 -21.22 17.19 -72.57
N PRO A 727 -21.44 16.42 -73.65
CA PRO A 727 -21.03 15.01 -73.75
C PRO A 727 -19.54 14.75 -73.48
N GLU A 728 -18.65 15.63 -73.95
CA GLU A 728 -17.20 15.52 -73.74
C GLU A 728 -16.85 15.61 -72.24
N GLU A 729 -17.55 16.47 -71.51
CA GLU A 729 -17.33 16.72 -70.10
C GLU A 729 -17.85 15.58 -69.21
N ALA A 730 -18.97 14.95 -69.61
CA ALA A 730 -19.47 13.71 -69.02
C ALA A 730 -18.47 12.56 -69.19
N VAL A 731 -17.92 12.35 -70.39
CA VAL A 731 -16.93 11.29 -70.67
C VAL A 731 -15.65 11.44 -69.83
N LEU A 732 -15.21 12.67 -69.56
CA LEU A 732 -14.09 12.94 -68.67
C LEU A 732 -14.39 12.51 -67.22
N ARG A 733 -15.61 12.78 -66.72
CA ARG A 733 -16.01 12.56 -65.32
C ARG A 733 -16.48 11.15 -64.96
N ILE A 734 -16.66 10.25 -65.94
CA ILE A 734 -17.10 8.88 -65.65
C ILE A 734 -16.21 8.19 -64.58
N PRO A 735 -16.79 7.49 -63.59
CA PRO A 735 -16.04 6.70 -62.62
C PRO A 735 -15.12 5.67 -63.29
N ARG A 736 -13.84 5.63 -62.90
CA ARG A 736 -12.81 4.76 -63.50
C ARG A 736 -11.90 4.12 -62.46
N ASN A 737 -11.58 2.86 -62.68
CA ASN A 737 -10.47 2.15 -62.05
C ASN A 737 -9.27 2.10 -63.00
N ARG A 738 -8.06 2.30 -62.47
CA ARG A 738 -6.80 2.21 -63.23
C ARG A 738 -6.59 0.83 -63.87
N SER A 739 -7.11 -0.24 -63.26
CA SER A 739 -6.92 -1.61 -63.76
C SER A 739 -8.06 -2.13 -64.65
N THR A 740 -9.32 -1.85 -64.30
CA THR A 740 -10.50 -2.38 -65.04
C THR A 740 -11.16 -1.38 -65.99
N GLY A 741 -10.73 -0.11 -66.00
CA GLY A 741 -11.28 0.92 -66.87
C GLY A 741 -12.55 1.58 -66.30
N PRO A 742 -13.50 2.01 -67.14
CA PRO A 742 -14.78 2.58 -66.69
C PRO A 742 -15.58 1.64 -65.80
N LEU A 743 -16.27 2.21 -64.82
CA LEU A 743 -17.18 1.47 -63.91
C LEU A 743 -18.66 1.64 -64.30
N CYS A 744 -18.95 2.49 -65.28
CA CYS A 744 -20.26 2.69 -65.90
C CYS A 744 -20.15 2.64 -67.43
N ARG A 745 -21.28 2.36 -68.09
CA ARG A 745 -21.44 2.33 -69.56
C ARG A 745 -22.79 2.92 -69.94
N LYS A 746 -23.03 3.19 -71.22
CA LYS A 746 -24.37 3.57 -71.69
C LYS A 746 -25.28 2.34 -71.87
N ASP A 747 -26.56 2.48 -71.54
CA ASP A 747 -27.62 1.54 -71.88
C ASP A 747 -28.10 1.72 -73.33
N ALA A 748 -29.04 0.89 -73.78
CA ALA A 748 -29.62 0.98 -75.13
C ALA A 748 -30.45 2.25 -75.38
N ARG A 749 -30.70 3.07 -74.34
CA ARG A 749 -31.39 4.37 -74.40
C ARG A 749 -30.40 5.54 -74.29
N GLY A 750 -29.10 5.27 -74.20
CA GLY A 750 -28.03 6.27 -74.11
C GLY A 750 -27.72 6.77 -72.69
N ARG A 751 -28.42 6.28 -71.66
CA ARG A 751 -28.22 6.69 -70.26
C ARG A 751 -27.07 5.95 -69.61
N TRP A 752 -26.38 6.58 -68.68
CA TRP A 752 -25.30 5.95 -67.92
C TRP A 752 -25.84 4.95 -66.90
N VAL A 753 -25.31 3.73 -66.93
CA VAL A 753 -25.64 2.63 -66.02
C VAL A 753 -24.35 2.02 -65.43
N PRO A 754 -24.35 1.56 -64.17
CA PRO A 754 -23.21 0.90 -63.55
C PRO A 754 -22.93 -0.46 -64.22
N ILE A 755 -21.66 -0.87 -64.29
CA ILE A 755 -21.26 -2.16 -64.85
C ILE A 755 -21.24 -3.20 -63.72
N TYR A 756 -22.38 -3.87 -63.51
CA TYR A 756 -22.55 -4.93 -62.52
C TYR A 756 -21.42 -5.97 -62.57
N GLU A 757 -20.97 -6.35 -63.77
CA GLU A 757 -19.97 -7.41 -63.96
C GLU A 757 -18.58 -7.05 -63.43
N ILE A 758 -18.27 -5.74 -63.30
CA ILE A 758 -17.02 -5.20 -62.76
C ILE A 758 -17.17 -4.83 -61.27
N LEU A 759 -18.35 -4.35 -60.87
CA LEU A 759 -18.62 -3.93 -59.49
C LEU A 759 -18.83 -5.11 -58.53
N PHE A 760 -19.34 -6.23 -59.03
CA PHE A 760 -19.48 -7.49 -58.30
C PHE A 760 -18.83 -8.65 -59.07
N GLU A 761 -17.81 -9.27 -58.47
CA GLU A 761 -17.03 -10.40 -58.99
C GLU A 761 -17.12 -11.62 -58.06
N GLY A 762 -17.19 -12.83 -58.63
CA GLY A 762 -17.17 -14.08 -57.86
C GLY A 762 -18.37 -14.28 -56.94
N ASP A 763 -18.14 -14.87 -55.76
CA ASP A 763 -19.21 -15.37 -54.88
C ASP A 763 -20.13 -14.29 -54.30
N ILE A 764 -19.71 -13.01 -54.28
CA ILE A 764 -20.54 -11.91 -53.78
C ILE A 764 -21.85 -11.76 -54.59
N ARG A 765 -21.87 -12.23 -55.85
CA ARG A 765 -23.07 -12.27 -56.71
C ARG A 765 -24.20 -13.16 -56.16
N ARG A 766 -23.90 -14.08 -55.23
CA ARG A 766 -24.92 -14.86 -54.51
C ARG A 766 -25.66 -14.03 -53.46
N ARG A 767 -25.01 -12.98 -52.93
CA ARG A 767 -25.56 -12.04 -51.95
C ARG A 767 -26.24 -10.85 -52.61
N TYR A 768 -25.72 -10.41 -53.77
CA TYR A 768 -26.26 -9.32 -54.58
C TYR A 768 -26.49 -9.80 -56.02
N PRO A 769 -27.63 -10.44 -56.33
CA PRO A 769 -27.93 -10.96 -57.66
C PRO A 769 -28.06 -9.85 -58.72
N PRO A 770 -27.78 -10.15 -60.00
CA PRO A 770 -27.95 -9.17 -61.08
C PRO A 770 -29.44 -8.87 -61.31
N GLY A 771 -29.77 -7.59 -61.53
CA GLY A 771 -31.13 -7.14 -61.84
C GLY A 771 -31.96 -6.68 -60.62
N GLU A 772 -31.43 -6.80 -59.40
CA GLU A 772 -32.06 -6.28 -58.17
C GLU A 772 -31.63 -4.85 -57.81
N GLY A 773 -30.73 -4.24 -58.60
CA GLY A 773 -30.33 -2.84 -58.46
C GLY A 773 -29.35 -2.54 -57.32
N HIS A 774 -28.70 -3.56 -56.75
CA HIS A 774 -27.71 -3.40 -55.68
C HIS A 774 -26.52 -2.52 -56.09
N GLU A 775 -26.13 -2.59 -57.36
CA GLU A 775 -25.03 -1.83 -57.96
C GLU A 775 -25.26 -0.31 -58.00
N TRP A 776 -26.52 0.13 -58.00
CA TRP A 776 -26.91 1.55 -57.94
C TRP A 776 -26.73 2.14 -56.54
N ARG A 777 -26.99 1.31 -55.52
CA ARG A 777 -26.85 1.66 -54.09
C ARG A 777 -25.43 1.52 -53.56
N LEU A 778 -24.46 1.17 -54.40
CA LEU A 778 -23.05 1.26 -54.05
C LEU A 778 -22.64 2.74 -53.90
N PRO A 779 -21.81 3.10 -52.90
CA PRO A 779 -21.10 4.37 -52.90
C PRO A 779 -20.31 4.53 -54.21
N VAL A 780 -20.30 5.74 -54.78
CA VAL A 780 -19.53 6.03 -55.98
C VAL A 780 -18.03 5.95 -55.68
N ILE A 781 -17.30 5.21 -56.52
CA ILE A 781 -15.87 4.94 -56.37
C ILE A 781 -15.14 5.16 -57.70
N GLY A 782 -13.83 5.42 -57.66
CA GLY A 782 -13.07 5.71 -58.88
C GLY A 782 -13.35 7.12 -59.43
N VAL A 783 -13.76 8.04 -58.55
CA VAL A 783 -13.92 9.47 -58.81
C VAL A 783 -12.77 10.25 -58.16
N SER A 784 -12.34 11.33 -58.81
CA SER A 784 -11.32 12.23 -58.29
C SER A 784 -11.94 13.36 -57.47
N TRP A 785 -11.11 14.16 -56.81
CA TRP A 785 -11.58 15.30 -56.04
C TRP A 785 -12.26 16.34 -56.95
N TYR A 786 -11.75 16.56 -58.16
CA TYR A 786 -12.39 17.44 -59.16
C TYR A 786 -13.74 16.91 -59.64
N ASP A 787 -13.88 15.58 -59.76
CA ASP A 787 -15.14 14.94 -60.16
C ASP A 787 -16.22 15.10 -59.06
N ALA A 788 -15.82 15.02 -57.78
CA ALA A 788 -16.68 15.28 -56.64
C ALA A 788 -17.10 16.76 -56.56
N MET A 789 -16.17 17.70 -56.75
CA MET A 789 -16.46 19.13 -56.74
C MET A 789 -17.38 19.55 -57.90
N ALA A 790 -17.24 18.93 -59.08
CA ALA A 790 -18.15 19.18 -60.20
C ALA A 790 -19.58 18.68 -59.93
N TYR A 791 -19.71 17.48 -59.34
CA TYR A 791 -21.01 16.96 -58.87
C TYR A 791 -21.64 17.88 -57.82
N ILE A 792 -20.84 18.37 -56.86
CA ILE A 792 -21.29 19.29 -55.81
C ILE A 792 -21.82 20.60 -56.39
N ALA A 793 -21.10 21.19 -57.35
CA ALA A 793 -21.53 22.42 -58.02
C ALA A 793 -22.85 22.21 -58.78
N TRP A 794 -22.97 21.10 -59.52
CA TRP A 794 -24.20 20.72 -60.22
C TRP A 794 -25.38 20.53 -59.26
N ARG A 795 -25.22 19.75 -58.19
CA ARG A 795 -26.31 19.49 -57.23
C ARG A 795 -26.74 20.77 -56.53
N SER A 796 -25.78 21.65 -56.25
CA SER A 796 -26.05 22.95 -55.63
C SER A 796 -26.85 23.88 -56.53
N GLU A 797 -26.53 23.93 -57.83
CA GLU A 797 -27.32 24.67 -58.83
C GLU A 797 -28.74 24.08 -58.97
N LYS A 798 -28.83 22.74 -59.09
CA LYS A 798 -30.09 22.01 -59.32
C LYS A 798 -31.08 22.14 -58.16
N GLU A 799 -30.60 22.06 -56.92
CA GLU A 799 -31.45 22.07 -55.72
C GLU A 799 -31.57 23.46 -55.07
N GLY A 800 -30.74 24.43 -55.47
CA GLY A 800 -30.69 25.76 -54.85
C GLY A 800 -30.09 25.77 -53.44
N VAL A 801 -29.32 24.75 -53.08
CA VAL A 801 -28.73 24.52 -51.76
C VAL A 801 -27.21 24.50 -51.87
N SER A 802 -26.49 25.24 -51.02
CA SER A 802 -25.02 25.26 -51.08
C SER A 802 -24.40 24.00 -50.45
N TYR A 803 -24.04 23.02 -51.28
CA TYR A 803 -23.29 21.84 -50.86
C TYR A 803 -21.77 22.04 -50.94
N ARG A 804 -21.03 21.28 -50.12
CA ARG A 804 -19.56 21.23 -50.09
C ARG A 804 -19.06 19.88 -49.59
N LEU A 805 -17.75 19.64 -49.70
CA LEU A 805 -17.09 18.55 -48.98
C LEU A 805 -16.92 18.90 -47.48
N PRO A 806 -16.94 17.91 -46.57
CA PRO A 806 -16.53 18.13 -45.18
C PRO A 806 -15.07 18.56 -45.10
N THR A 807 -14.69 19.33 -44.07
CA THR A 807 -13.28 19.39 -43.65
C THR A 807 -12.88 18.09 -42.95
N GLU A 808 -11.58 17.83 -42.75
CA GLU A 808 -11.16 16.61 -42.05
C GLU A 808 -11.55 16.56 -40.56
N GLU A 809 -11.69 17.74 -39.95
CA GLU A 809 -12.08 17.97 -38.56
C GLU A 809 -13.59 17.76 -38.40
N GLU A 810 -14.39 18.30 -39.31
CA GLU A 810 -15.84 18.05 -39.41
C GLU A 810 -16.12 16.55 -39.60
N TRP A 811 -15.40 15.91 -40.53
CA TRP A 811 -15.52 14.47 -40.75
C TRP A 811 -15.17 13.68 -39.47
N GLU A 812 -14.09 14.03 -38.76
CA GLU A 812 -13.71 13.33 -37.53
C GLU A 812 -14.76 13.48 -36.43
N LYS A 813 -15.22 14.71 -36.20
CA LYS A 813 -16.28 14.98 -35.23
C LYS A 813 -17.53 14.19 -35.59
N ALA A 814 -17.97 14.24 -36.85
CA ALA A 814 -19.13 13.49 -37.34
C ALA A 814 -18.97 11.97 -37.17
N ALA A 815 -17.76 11.43 -37.28
CA ALA A 815 -17.46 10.00 -37.14
C ALA A 815 -17.45 9.53 -35.68
N ARG A 816 -16.79 10.26 -34.77
CA ARG A 816 -16.50 9.79 -33.40
C ARG A 816 -17.25 10.52 -32.28
N GLY A 817 -17.88 11.66 -32.53
CA GLY A 817 -18.42 12.48 -31.45
C GLY A 817 -17.36 13.31 -30.74
N THR A 818 -17.62 13.67 -29.47
CA THR A 818 -16.68 14.45 -28.64
C THR A 818 -16.02 13.63 -27.53
N ASP A 819 -16.49 12.40 -27.30
CA ASP A 819 -16.00 11.54 -26.20
C ASP A 819 -14.66 10.85 -26.50
N GLY A 820 -14.17 10.95 -27.74
CA GLY A 820 -12.85 10.47 -28.13
C GLY A 820 -12.77 8.95 -28.25
N ARG A 821 -13.88 8.30 -28.60
CA ARG A 821 -13.92 6.89 -29.03
C ARG A 821 -13.07 6.63 -30.27
N PHE A 822 -12.59 5.41 -30.49
CA PHE A 822 -11.72 5.08 -31.63
C PHE A 822 -12.45 4.72 -32.94
N PHE A 823 -13.63 4.14 -32.82
CA PHE A 823 -14.53 3.77 -33.93
C PHE A 823 -15.91 4.41 -33.68
N PRO A 824 -16.79 4.55 -34.71
CA PRO A 824 -18.09 5.23 -34.55
C PRO A 824 -18.94 4.63 -33.41
N TRP A 825 -18.87 3.31 -33.24
CA TRP A 825 -19.60 2.55 -32.20
C TRP A 825 -18.91 2.50 -30.82
N GLY A 826 -17.62 2.86 -30.69
CA GLY A 826 -16.89 2.70 -29.42
C GLY A 826 -15.39 2.45 -29.59
N ASP A 827 -14.75 1.88 -28.57
CA ASP A 827 -13.29 1.68 -28.54
C ASP A 827 -12.83 0.29 -28.97
N HIS A 828 -13.72 -0.70 -28.94
CA HIS A 828 -13.42 -2.09 -29.27
C HIS A 828 -13.72 -2.39 -30.75
N PHE A 829 -12.74 -2.96 -31.45
CA PHE A 829 -12.89 -3.36 -32.85
C PHE A 829 -13.61 -4.72 -32.99
N ASP A 830 -14.48 -4.81 -33.98
CA ASP A 830 -14.96 -6.07 -34.54
C ASP A 830 -15.13 -5.93 -36.06
N ALA A 831 -14.64 -6.90 -36.83
CA ALA A 831 -14.69 -6.85 -38.30
C ALA A 831 -16.12 -6.95 -38.87
N THR A 832 -17.09 -7.45 -38.10
CA THR A 832 -18.49 -7.56 -38.50
C THR A 832 -19.26 -6.24 -38.42
N PHE A 833 -18.69 -5.20 -37.79
CA PHE A 833 -19.42 -3.96 -37.49
C PHE A 833 -19.36 -2.92 -38.61
N CYS A 834 -18.33 -2.95 -39.46
CA CYS A 834 -18.15 -2.08 -40.63
C CYS A 834 -17.70 -2.89 -41.85
N LYS A 835 -17.74 -2.29 -43.05
CA LYS A 835 -17.26 -2.95 -44.27
C LYS A 835 -15.76 -2.75 -44.49
N MET A 836 -14.96 -3.77 -44.22
CA MET A 836 -13.51 -3.83 -44.40
C MET A 836 -13.02 -5.20 -44.91
N LEU A 837 -11.70 -5.37 -45.06
CA LEU A 837 -11.05 -6.51 -45.72
C LEU A 837 -11.46 -7.90 -45.18
N HIS A 838 -11.83 -7.99 -43.91
CA HIS A 838 -12.13 -9.24 -43.19
C HIS A 838 -13.58 -9.33 -42.68
N SER A 839 -14.47 -8.44 -43.09
CA SER A 839 -15.89 -8.43 -42.68
C SER A 839 -16.74 -9.57 -43.28
N ARG A 840 -16.14 -10.32 -44.22
CA ARG A 840 -16.76 -11.32 -45.07
C ARG A 840 -15.73 -12.42 -45.39
N PRO A 841 -16.12 -13.70 -45.49
CA PRO A 841 -15.23 -14.76 -45.98
C PRO A 841 -14.98 -14.68 -47.50
N GLU A 842 -15.90 -14.06 -48.26
CA GLU A 842 -15.73 -13.80 -49.69
C GLU A 842 -14.64 -12.74 -49.95
N ARG A 843 -14.06 -12.72 -51.17
CA ARG A 843 -13.08 -11.69 -51.58
C ARG A 843 -13.67 -10.29 -51.37
N ALA A 844 -12.97 -9.48 -50.57
CA ALA A 844 -13.33 -8.11 -50.26
C ALA A 844 -13.55 -7.25 -51.52
N GLN A 845 -14.70 -6.59 -51.54
CA GLN A 845 -15.31 -5.81 -52.64
C GLN A 845 -16.28 -4.79 -52.01
N PRO A 846 -16.68 -3.71 -52.71
CA PRO A 846 -17.70 -2.79 -52.21
C PRO A 846 -19.04 -3.50 -51.95
N GLU A 847 -19.83 -2.98 -51.01
CA GLU A 847 -21.20 -3.41 -50.71
C GLU A 847 -22.11 -2.16 -50.68
N PRO A 848 -23.44 -2.31 -50.86
CA PRO A 848 -24.36 -1.17 -50.82
C PRO A 848 -24.27 -0.37 -49.53
N ALA A 849 -24.53 0.95 -49.63
CA ALA A 849 -24.53 1.83 -48.47
C ALA A 849 -25.55 1.36 -47.41
N GLY A 850 -25.16 1.45 -46.15
CA GLY A 850 -26.00 1.14 -44.99
C GLY A 850 -26.16 -0.34 -44.63
N VAL A 851 -25.52 -1.28 -45.34
CA VAL A 851 -25.52 -2.72 -45.01
C VAL A 851 -24.96 -3.02 -43.61
N PHE A 852 -24.09 -2.16 -43.08
CA PHE A 852 -23.47 -2.35 -41.76
C PHE A 852 -24.12 -1.42 -40.74
N GLU A 853 -25.17 -1.88 -40.07
CA GLU A 853 -25.97 -1.09 -39.10
C GLU A 853 -25.17 -0.57 -37.90
N LYS A 854 -24.10 -1.27 -37.54
CA LYS A 854 -23.22 -0.93 -36.41
C LYS A 854 -22.16 0.12 -36.78
N ASP A 855 -21.89 0.35 -38.07
CA ASP A 855 -21.08 1.48 -38.53
C ASP A 855 -21.96 2.75 -38.49
N ARG A 856 -22.19 3.23 -37.26
CA ARG A 856 -23.01 4.39 -36.95
C ARG A 856 -22.33 5.23 -35.88
N SER A 857 -22.17 6.52 -36.15
CA SER A 857 -21.62 7.50 -35.21
C SER A 857 -22.63 7.85 -34.11
N PRO A 858 -22.19 8.43 -32.98
CA PRO A 858 -23.11 8.87 -31.92
C PRO A 858 -24.12 9.96 -32.35
N TYR A 859 -23.90 10.61 -33.50
CA TYR A 859 -24.87 11.53 -34.11
C TYR A 859 -25.86 10.84 -35.07
N GLY A 860 -25.53 9.62 -35.52
CA GLY A 860 -26.35 8.84 -36.45
C GLY A 860 -25.76 8.64 -37.85
N VAL A 861 -24.65 9.32 -38.19
CA VAL A 861 -23.98 9.22 -39.50
C VAL A 861 -23.46 7.79 -39.72
N ARG A 862 -23.58 7.28 -40.95
CA ARG A 862 -23.33 5.88 -41.29
C ARG A 862 -22.11 5.68 -42.17
N ASP A 863 -21.62 4.45 -42.20
CA ASP A 863 -20.51 3.99 -43.03
C ASP A 863 -19.30 4.94 -42.94
N MET A 864 -18.83 5.17 -41.70
CA MET A 864 -17.71 6.06 -41.39
C MET A 864 -16.40 5.28 -41.19
N ALA A 865 -16.47 4.08 -40.62
CA ALA A 865 -15.29 3.22 -40.40
C ALA A 865 -14.94 2.38 -41.63
N GLY A 866 -15.92 2.00 -42.44
CA GLY A 866 -15.75 1.14 -43.60
C GLY A 866 -16.56 1.58 -44.83
N GLY A 867 -16.58 0.72 -45.86
CA GLY A 867 -17.25 1.01 -47.13
C GLY A 867 -16.33 1.76 -48.07
N VAL A 868 -16.35 3.09 -48.03
CA VAL A 868 -15.45 3.96 -48.82
C VAL A 868 -14.91 5.09 -47.97
N ARG A 869 -13.70 5.56 -48.31
CA ARG A 869 -13.13 6.76 -47.72
C ARG A 869 -13.71 8.00 -48.39
N ASP A 870 -13.86 9.08 -47.65
CA ASP A 870 -14.40 10.33 -48.19
C ASP A 870 -13.30 11.33 -48.53
N TRP A 871 -13.38 11.92 -49.72
CA TRP A 871 -12.69 13.18 -50.01
C TRP A 871 -13.14 14.30 -49.05
N THR A 872 -12.20 15.15 -48.65
CA THR A 872 -12.46 16.34 -47.84
C THR A 872 -12.04 17.61 -48.59
N SER A 873 -12.45 18.77 -48.08
CA SER A 873 -11.99 20.10 -48.53
C SER A 873 -10.61 20.50 -47.97
N SER A 874 -10.02 19.68 -47.09
CA SER A 874 -8.73 19.96 -46.44
C SER A 874 -7.54 19.57 -47.33
N VAL A 875 -6.54 20.46 -47.40
CA VAL A 875 -5.27 20.27 -48.11
C VAL A 875 -4.17 19.78 -47.18
N TYR A 876 -3.41 18.77 -47.61
CA TYR A 876 -2.35 18.13 -46.84
C TYR A 876 -0.98 18.81 -47.00
N GLU A 877 -0.53 19.59 -46.01
CA GLU A 877 0.83 20.16 -45.97
C GLU A 877 1.83 19.24 -45.25
N ARG A 878 2.43 18.32 -46.01
CA ARG A 878 3.40 17.32 -45.52
C ARG A 878 4.65 17.89 -44.80
N ARG A 879 4.93 19.20 -44.91
CA ARG A 879 6.04 19.87 -44.21
C ARG A 879 5.68 20.42 -42.82
N ARG A 880 4.39 20.53 -42.47
CA ARG A 880 3.93 21.17 -41.22
C ARG A 880 3.08 20.27 -40.33
N ARG A 881 2.68 19.07 -40.79
CA ARG A 881 1.58 18.28 -40.19
C ARG A 881 0.32 19.13 -39.93
N ALA A 882 0.09 20.11 -40.80
CA ALA A 882 -0.98 21.09 -40.68
C ALA A 882 -1.89 21.02 -41.90
N THR A 883 -3.14 21.41 -41.70
CA THR A 883 -4.15 21.52 -42.74
C THR A 883 -4.54 22.96 -42.98
N ARG A 884 -4.87 23.26 -44.24
CA ARG A 884 -5.62 24.46 -44.62
C ARG A 884 -6.83 24.04 -45.43
N THR A 885 -7.96 24.71 -45.23
CA THR A 885 -9.14 24.53 -46.07
C THR A 885 -8.92 25.21 -47.41
N PHE A 886 -9.28 24.54 -48.51
CA PHE A 886 -9.17 25.12 -49.84
C PHE A 886 -10.19 26.26 -50.04
N GLN A 887 -9.74 27.42 -50.50
CA GLN A 887 -10.60 28.59 -50.78
C GLN A 887 -11.07 28.56 -52.24
N PRO A 888 -12.36 28.84 -52.55
CA PRO A 888 -12.84 28.91 -53.92
C PRO A 888 -12.09 29.96 -54.74
N GLY A 889 -11.36 29.52 -55.77
CA GLY A 889 -10.62 30.39 -56.71
C GLY A 889 -9.10 30.36 -56.61
N GLU A 890 -8.50 29.60 -55.67
CA GLU A 890 -7.05 29.39 -55.65
C GLU A 890 -6.55 28.53 -56.83
N SER A 891 -5.43 28.91 -57.44
CA SER A 891 -4.71 28.08 -58.41
C SER A 891 -3.96 26.94 -57.72
N VAL A 892 -4.31 25.70 -58.03
CA VAL A 892 -3.68 24.50 -57.48
C VAL A 892 -2.31 24.28 -58.13
N GLU A 893 -1.22 24.58 -57.43
CA GLU A 893 0.13 24.15 -57.85
C GLU A 893 0.25 22.61 -57.83
N GLU A 894 1.08 22.03 -58.71
CA GLU A 894 1.18 20.58 -58.97
C GLU A 894 1.61 19.70 -57.76
N GLN A 895 1.90 20.30 -56.60
CA GLN A 895 2.31 19.58 -55.37
C GLN A 895 1.23 19.53 -54.26
N VAL A 896 0.01 19.98 -54.55
CA VAL A 896 -1.12 19.89 -53.60
C VAL A 896 -1.69 18.47 -53.56
N SER A 897 -1.86 17.92 -52.36
CA SER A 897 -2.62 16.69 -52.10
C SER A 897 -3.84 16.99 -51.24
N CYS A 898 -4.99 16.42 -51.58
CA CYS A 898 -6.23 16.55 -50.81
C CYS A 898 -6.34 15.40 -49.81
N VAL A 899 -6.84 15.71 -48.62
CA VAL A 899 -7.03 14.74 -47.55
C VAL A 899 -8.28 13.91 -47.82
N PHE A 900 -8.21 12.62 -47.52
CA PHE A 900 -9.37 11.75 -47.42
C PHE A 900 -9.38 10.98 -46.09
N ARG A 901 -10.58 10.69 -45.58
CA ARG A 901 -10.81 10.21 -44.21
C ARG A 901 -11.60 8.91 -44.18
N GLY A 902 -11.53 8.21 -43.05
CA GLY A 902 -12.21 6.93 -42.83
C GLY A 902 -11.49 5.72 -43.42
N GLY A 903 -12.19 4.59 -43.43
CA GLY A 903 -11.73 3.32 -43.98
C GLY A 903 -12.46 2.93 -45.27
N SER A 904 -12.14 1.75 -45.79
CA SER A 904 -12.68 1.23 -47.06
C SER A 904 -12.93 -0.27 -46.98
N TRP A 905 -13.67 -0.81 -47.95
CA TRP A 905 -13.97 -2.24 -48.09
C TRP A 905 -12.75 -3.17 -48.14
N ASN A 906 -11.53 -2.65 -48.38
CA ASN A 906 -10.26 -3.37 -48.32
C ASN A 906 -9.26 -2.84 -47.27
N SER A 907 -9.67 -1.93 -46.38
CA SER A 907 -8.82 -1.38 -45.33
C SER A 907 -8.55 -2.40 -44.21
N SER A 908 -7.42 -2.23 -43.51
CA SER A 908 -7.09 -2.95 -42.28
C SER A 908 -7.68 -2.25 -41.05
N ILE A 909 -7.68 -2.91 -39.88
CA ILE A 909 -8.13 -2.36 -38.59
C ILE A 909 -7.57 -0.95 -38.28
N ARG A 910 -6.29 -0.70 -38.59
CA ARG A 910 -5.66 0.61 -38.36
C ARG A 910 -6.28 1.71 -39.23
N SER A 911 -6.70 1.35 -40.44
CA SER A 911 -7.31 2.26 -41.41
C SER A 911 -8.82 2.47 -41.21
N THR A 912 -9.49 1.67 -40.35
CA THR A 912 -10.92 1.85 -40.04
C THR A 912 -11.16 2.70 -38.78
N ARG A 913 -10.11 3.22 -38.14
CA ARG A 913 -10.18 4.12 -36.98
C ARG A 913 -10.58 5.53 -37.39
N CYS A 914 -11.39 6.23 -36.60
CA CYS A 914 -11.89 7.58 -36.93
C CYS A 914 -10.76 8.62 -37.09
N ALA A 915 -9.63 8.43 -36.42
CA ALA A 915 -8.46 9.30 -36.56
C ALA A 915 -7.63 9.03 -37.84
N ASN A 916 -7.93 7.98 -38.61
CA ASN A 916 -7.20 7.61 -39.83
C ASN A 916 -7.31 8.70 -40.91
N ARG A 917 -6.17 9.21 -41.38
CA ARG A 917 -6.09 10.15 -42.50
C ARG A 917 -5.03 9.71 -43.51
N ASP A 918 -5.23 10.11 -44.75
CA ASP A 918 -4.32 9.84 -45.87
C ASP A 918 -4.53 10.96 -46.93
N ALA A 919 -3.63 11.08 -47.90
CA ALA A 919 -3.70 12.16 -48.89
C ALA A 919 -3.26 11.71 -50.30
N LEU A 920 -4.00 12.17 -51.30
CA LEU A 920 -3.79 11.84 -52.72
C LEU A 920 -3.85 13.12 -53.55
N SER A 921 -3.25 13.09 -54.74
CA SER A 921 -3.43 14.18 -55.72
C SER A 921 -4.93 14.38 -56.03
N PRO A 922 -5.44 15.61 -56.17
CA PRO A 922 -6.85 15.87 -56.48
C PRO A 922 -7.32 15.27 -57.81
N ALA A 923 -6.39 14.95 -58.74
CA ALA A 923 -6.69 14.25 -59.99
C ALA A 923 -6.68 12.71 -59.87
N ALA A 924 -6.27 12.16 -58.73
CA ALA A 924 -6.20 10.71 -58.54
C ALA A 924 -7.60 10.09 -58.43
N ARG A 925 -7.77 8.90 -59.02
CA ARG A 925 -9.01 8.09 -58.92
C ARG A 925 -8.68 6.77 -58.23
N SER A 926 -9.42 6.44 -57.18
CA SER A 926 -9.26 5.19 -56.42
C SER A 926 -10.59 4.48 -56.24
N THR A 927 -10.59 3.15 -56.33
CA THR A 927 -11.78 2.31 -56.04
C THR A 927 -12.11 2.22 -54.55
N THR A 928 -11.32 2.86 -53.70
CA THR A 928 -11.51 2.91 -52.23
C THR A 928 -11.95 4.29 -51.72
N VAL A 929 -12.06 5.27 -52.61
CA VAL A 929 -12.38 6.67 -52.27
C VAL A 929 -13.62 7.10 -53.06
N GLY A 930 -14.59 7.62 -52.33
CA GLY A 930 -15.77 8.34 -52.80
C GLY A 930 -15.84 9.69 -52.10
N PHE A 931 -17.06 10.18 -51.84
CA PHE A 931 -17.27 11.42 -51.09
C PHE A 931 -18.68 11.48 -50.51
N ARG A 932 -18.88 12.34 -49.51
CA ARG A 932 -20.19 12.68 -48.94
C ARG A 932 -20.37 14.18 -48.87
N LEU A 933 -21.63 14.61 -48.81
CA LEU A 933 -21.99 16.02 -48.82
C LEU A 933 -22.08 16.60 -47.41
N VAL A 934 -21.65 17.85 -47.27
CA VAL A 934 -21.99 18.75 -46.16
C VAL A 934 -22.74 19.95 -46.73
N LYS A 935 -23.68 20.49 -45.96
CA LYS A 935 -24.22 21.84 -46.15
C LYS A 935 -24.23 22.59 -44.82
N ASP A 936 -24.03 23.89 -44.89
CA ASP A 936 -24.04 24.76 -43.71
C ASP A 936 -25.47 25.14 -43.30
N PRO A 937 -25.74 25.39 -42.01
CA PRO A 937 -27.03 25.90 -41.57
C PRO A 937 -27.18 27.39 -41.93
N GLY A 938 -28.36 27.78 -42.41
CA GLY A 938 -28.72 29.17 -42.73
C GLY A 938 -28.85 30.12 -41.56
#